data_AF-A0A6B2KXB5-F1
#
_entry.id   AF-A0A6B2KXB5-F1
#
_cell.length_a   1.000
_cell.length_b   1.000
_cell.length_c   1.000
_cell.angle_alpha   90.00
_cell.angle_beta   90.00
_cell.angle_gamma   90.00
#
_symmetry.space_group_name_H-M   'P 1'
#
loop_
_entity.id
_entity.type
_entity.pdbx_description
1 polymer ?
#
loop_
_entity_poly.entity_id
_entity_poly.type
_entity_poly.pdbx_seq_one_letter_code
_entity_poly.pdbx_strand_id
1 'polypeptide(L)'
;MEDEIELFQYQLLSLFGVELGEQSLGGVNLSNPQATTKDAGLVPGQTYSLTKKVNSSFIDTLVKQMSPIQQQQQQQQQLQRQMQQLQVKPRDQNELNMQQQLRSHLAQAIQYEDPNLQKKALEAVPVAELKALAEQNPMIGPKEDFIVQLLRWFKTKFFTWTNDPPCQFCKKKCNSYGSGTPTAEDLSYGASRVEVYQCTVCSQLTRFPRYNYSGKLLETRTGRCGEWANCFTLLCRALGYEARLVFDWTDHVWTEVYSQKLNRWIHCDSCEAKFDAPLLYESGWGKKLSYVIAFSAVEVVDVTKRYTLKYEEVRSRRNMVSEEFLKNQIDLINQQKGAEISGYSIEMCLMIAQRREEEIKNMDQHQGVNSDENEGRTSGSLEWRTTRGEMGAAKPPKIVELKMENCKPFFQFQSFTSTSDLNLVGTANLTKSLCQLTPARNDCVGALWYKQQIDLSKNWKTSFVFHIGPARGADGLAFVIQNSKSGIKTIGSGGSGKGYQNIEKSLAVEIDTYENWQETEDPNGNHISIHTRGTEPNSAHHSNSLSVSKYSIPDFVDGFPHGIIISYKNRLLQIFLDDLVDPVCEAKIDLSQKLDSTSAWIGFTAATGGINQFHNILNWTFYYESDDISCSTNPPSQPSKVPYQQIADKTNFPGMTKKLVEFNTLNATSNKYHLNSTEIEVLKTLMDTLQNTAQYSTSKIDRRAINIIEKILNEWDEGQVFPVIDLLRLCLAHPDGVILISQYGKFCNEPNIASKILKFLTGSFSAQLVSLKFITNSFERHETREHIGPIFNEIIQKLKICAGSDKKPVLNCISTLFINCCIFITENTSNLFDGQLESMLEGMNQLLADPSNDIVIMNVVYALSTLISNPVYKAALSKHAFPSLQKCAKDKDMTEIIETFFLALKK
;
A
#
# COMPACT_ATOMS: atom_id res chain seq x y z
N MET A 1 -29.58 -5.69 -1.21
CA MET A 1 -30.62 -4.75 -0.73
C MET A 1 -30.52 -4.67 0.78
N GLU A 2 -30.86 -5.73 1.53
CA GLU A 2 -30.56 -5.80 2.98
C GLU A 2 -29.05 -5.58 3.24
N ASP A 3 -28.16 -6.27 2.52
CA ASP A 3 -26.69 -6.08 2.63
C ASP A 3 -26.21 -4.68 2.22
N GLU A 4 -26.96 -3.98 1.37
CA GLU A 4 -26.62 -2.64 0.87
C GLU A 4 -27.09 -1.56 1.85
N ILE A 5 -28.25 -1.79 2.48
CA ILE A 5 -28.83 -1.00 3.56
C ILE A 5 -27.95 -1.08 4.81
N GLU A 6 -27.54 -2.29 5.21
CA GLU A 6 -26.68 -2.49 6.39
C GLU A 6 -25.31 -1.81 6.21
N LEU A 7 -24.71 -1.93 5.01
CA LEU A 7 -23.50 -1.20 4.64
C LEU A 7 -23.70 0.32 4.64
N PHE A 8 -24.84 0.82 4.17
CA PHE A 8 -25.16 2.25 4.14
C PHE A 8 -25.45 2.83 5.53
N GLN A 9 -26.12 2.08 6.40
CA GLN A 9 -26.27 2.39 7.83
C GLN A 9 -24.89 2.47 8.51
N TYR A 10 -23.99 1.52 8.22
CA TYR A 10 -22.61 1.56 8.74
C TYR A 10 -21.85 2.83 8.33
N GLN A 11 -22.01 3.27 7.07
CA GLN A 11 -21.37 4.49 6.55
C GLN A 11 -21.99 5.78 7.13
N LEU A 12 -23.31 5.80 7.39
CA LEU A 12 -23.97 6.90 8.10
C LEU A 12 -23.52 6.97 9.56
N LEU A 13 -23.45 5.84 10.27
CA LEU A 13 -23.03 5.80 11.66
C LEU A 13 -21.56 6.20 11.85
N SER A 14 -20.67 5.81 10.91
CA SER A 14 -19.26 6.24 10.95
C SER A 14 -19.06 7.75 10.75
N LEU A 15 -19.96 8.42 10.03
CA LEU A 15 -19.92 9.89 9.88
C LEU A 15 -20.28 10.65 11.16
N PHE A 16 -20.94 10.01 12.14
CA PHE A 16 -21.49 10.68 13.33
C PHE A 16 -20.89 10.22 14.66
N GLY A 17 -19.88 9.32 14.63
CA GLY A 17 -19.07 8.98 15.80
C GLY A 17 -19.87 8.39 16.98
N VAL A 18 -20.93 7.63 16.70
CA VAL A 18 -21.77 7.01 17.73
C VAL A 18 -21.34 5.56 17.94
N GLU A 19 -20.74 5.27 19.09
CA GLU A 19 -20.50 3.89 19.53
C GLU A 19 -21.83 3.21 19.89
N LEU A 20 -22.07 2.02 19.32
CA LEU A 20 -23.18 1.16 19.74
C LEU A 20 -22.77 0.39 21.00
N GLY A 21 -23.18 0.89 22.17
CA GLY A 21 -22.91 0.25 23.45
C GLY A 21 -23.64 -1.08 23.60
N GLU A 22 -22.91 -2.14 23.98
CA GLU A 22 -23.47 -3.46 24.27
C GLU A 22 -24.53 -3.38 25.38
N GLN A 23 -25.76 -3.81 25.09
CA GLN A 23 -26.75 -4.10 26.14
C GLN A 23 -26.80 -5.61 26.42
N SER A 24 -26.72 -5.94 27.71
CA SER A 24 -26.57 -7.30 28.21
C SER A 24 -27.82 -8.15 28.06
N LEU A 25 -27.64 -9.42 27.66
CA LEU A 25 -28.55 -10.51 27.99
C LEU A 25 -27.93 -11.40 29.08
N GLY A 26 -28.77 -11.87 30.00
CA GLY A 26 -28.33 -12.44 31.28
C GLY A 26 -27.58 -13.77 31.16
N GLY A 27 -26.47 -13.89 31.89
CA GLY A 27 -25.67 -15.12 31.92
C GLY A 27 -26.20 -16.20 32.86
N VAL A 28 -25.75 -17.43 32.63
CA VAL A 28 -25.81 -18.55 33.59
C VAL A 28 -24.41 -19.09 33.76
N ASN A 29 -23.97 -19.27 35.01
CA ASN A 29 -22.61 -19.67 35.35
C ASN A 29 -22.63 -21.09 35.95
N LEU A 30 -21.80 -22.00 35.43
CA LEU A 30 -21.64 -23.36 35.93
C LEU A 30 -20.15 -23.71 36.00
N SER A 31 -19.67 -24.09 37.19
CA SER A 31 -18.27 -24.43 37.43
C SER A 31 -18.13 -25.65 38.34
N ASN A 32 -17.24 -26.57 37.94
CA ASN A 32 -16.80 -27.80 38.62
C ASN A 32 -17.86 -28.86 38.99
N PRO A 33 -17.46 -30.13 38.88
CA PRO A 33 -17.28 -30.90 40.12
C PRO A 33 -15.94 -31.66 40.18
N GLN A 34 -15.37 -31.79 41.38
CA GLN A 34 -14.27 -32.71 41.66
C GLN A 34 -14.78 -34.05 42.23
N ALA A 35 -13.93 -35.06 42.11
CA ALA A 35 -14.15 -36.47 42.45
C ALA A 35 -14.65 -36.78 43.87
N THR A 36 -15.27 -37.95 44.03
CA THR A 36 -14.72 -39.01 44.91
C THR A 36 -15.40 -40.37 44.65
N THR A 37 -14.66 -41.46 44.87
CA THR A 37 -15.14 -42.85 44.87
C THR A 37 -14.57 -43.60 46.08
N LYS A 38 -15.35 -44.50 46.71
CA LYS A 38 -14.88 -45.47 47.71
C LYS A 38 -15.70 -46.77 47.76
N ASP A 39 -14.99 -47.88 47.52
CA ASP A 39 -14.94 -49.15 48.27
C ASP A 39 -16.21 -49.92 48.71
N ALA A 40 -16.40 -51.12 48.10
CA ALA A 40 -16.88 -52.43 48.63
C ALA A 40 -17.53 -53.25 47.48
N GLY A 41 -17.45 -54.58 47.35
CA GLY A 41 -17.04 -55.65 48.27
C GLY A 41 -18.19 -56.69 48.43
N LEU A 42 -18.42 -57.66 47.52
CA LEU A 42 -17.79 -59.00 47.43
C LEU A 42 -18.24 -59.99 48.55
N VAL A 43 -18.75 -61.23 48.33
CA VAL A 43 -18.92 -62.06 47.09
C VAL A 43 -20.38 -62.66 46.93
N PRO A 44 -20.78 -63.97 46.95
CA PRO A 44 -22.10 -64.41 46.39
C PRO A 44 -23.03 -65.26 47.31
N GLY A 45 -24.14 -65.80 46.77
CA GLY A 45 -25.01 -66.81 47.42
C GLY A 45 -26.02 -67.50 46.47
N GLN A 46 -26.41 -68.75 46.80
CA GLN A 46 -27.34 -69.66 46.09
C GLN A 46 -28.85 -69.30 46.33
N THR A 47 -29.92 -69.73 45.61
CA THR A 47 -30.14 -70.60 44.42
C THR A 47 -31.57 -70.42 43.82
N TYR A 48 -31.78 -70.92 42.58
CA TYR A 48 -33.04 -71.37 41.95
C TYR A 48 -34.32 -70.48 41.83
N SER A 49 -34.47 -69.90 40.63
CA SER A 49 -35.58 -70.18 39.67
C SER A 49 -37.06 -69.91 40.03
N LEU A 50 -37.64 -68.84 39.45
CA LEU A 50 -38.58 -68.98 38.30
C LEU A 50 -38.96 -67.61 37.67
N THR A 51 -39.02 -67.58 36.33
CA THR A 51 -39.75 -66.61 35.46
C THR A 51 -39.88 -65.13 35.87
N LYS A 52 -39.16 -64.25 35.15
CA LYS A 52 -39.79 -63.12 34.42
C LYS A 52 -38.81 -62.45 33.44
N LYS A 53 -39.36 -62.04 32.29
CA LYS A 53 -38.81 -61.14 31.25
C LYS A 53 -37.31 -60.77 31.37
N VAL A 54 -36.48 -61.38 30.52
CA VAL A 54 -35.28 -60.68 30.03
C VAL A 54 -35.78 -59.40 29.37
N ASN A 55 -35.41 -58.24 29.93
CA ASN A 55 -35.87 -56.96 29.42
C ASN A 55 -35.13 -56.66 28.12
N SER A 56 -35.85 -56.53 27.00
CA SER A 56 -35.20 -56.27 25.70
C SER A 56 -34.32 -55.03 25.79
N SER A 57 -34.75 -54.02 26.55
CA SER A 57 -34.03 -52.76 26.75
C SER A 57 -32.59 -52.94 27.23
N PHE A 58 -32.22 -54.03 27.90
CA PHE A 58 -30.84 -54.24 28.35
C PHE A 58 -29.94 -54.77 27.22
N ILE A 59 -30.45 -55.68 26.39
CA ILE A 59 -29.75 -56.13 25.17
C ILE A 59 -29.79 -55.01 24.11
N ASP A 60 -30.91 -54.30 23.96
CA ASP A 60 -31.03 -53.12 23.11
C ASP A 60 -30.03 -52.02 23.53
N THR A 61 -29.83 -51.79 24.84
CA THR A 61 -28.82 -50.83 25.32
C THR A 61 -27.39 -51.32 25.05
N LEU A 62 -27.07 -52.59 25.28
CA LEU A 62 -25.76 -53.14 24.94
C LEU A 62 -25.48 -53.07 23.43
N VAL A 63 -26.46 -53.41 22.58
CA VAL A 63 -26.36 -53.30 21.12
C VAL A 63 -26.24 -51.84 20.69
N LYS A 64 -26.98 -50.90 21.30
CA LYS A 64 -26.86 -49.44 21.07
C LYS A 64 -25.59 -48.80 21.64
N GLN A 65 -24.86 -49.48 22.53
CA GLN A 65 -23.53 -49.07 22.99
C GLN A 65 -22.41 -49.74 22.20
N MET A 66 -22.67 -50.92 21.61
CA MET A 66 -21.77 -51.56 20.65
C MET A 66 -21.85 -50.90 19.27
N SER A 67 -23.01 -50.41 18.81
CA SER A 67 -23.15 -49.84 17.47
C SER A 67 -22.29 -48.59 17.20
N PRO A 68 -22.11 -47.63 18.13
CA PRO A 68 -21.22 -46.49 17.92
C PRO A 68 -19.75 -46.93 17.89
N ILE A 69 -19.37 -47.88 18.75
CA ILE A 69 -18.00 -48.44 18.78
C ILE A 69 -17.71 -49.21 17.50
N GLN A 70 -18.68 -49.98 16.98
CA GLN A 70 -18.57 -50.69 15.70
C GLN A 70 -18.54 -49.72 14.51
N GLN A 71 -19.31 -48.63 14.53
CA GLN A 71 -19.23 -47.56 13.52
C GLN A 71 -17.88 -46.85 13.57
N GLN A 72 -17.35 -46.55 14.76
CA GLN A 72 -16.04 -45.92 14.94
C GLN A 72 -14.89 -46.85 14.49
N GLN A 73 -14.98 -48.15 14.76
CA GLN A 73 -14.06 -49.17 14.25
C GLN A 73 -14.19 -49.35 12.72
N GLN A 74 -15.39 -49.28 12.15
CA GLN A 74 -15.60 -49.31 10.70
C GLN A 74 -15.04 -48.05 10.02
N GLN A 75 -15.22 -46.87 10.61
CA GLN A 75 -14.59 -45.63 10.14
C GLN A 75 -13.07 -45.69 10.23
N GLN A 76 -12.50 -46.17 11.34
CA GLN A 76 -11.05 -46.39 11.45
C GLN A 76 -10.53 -47.39 10.41
N GLN A 77 -11.25 -48.49 10.15
CA GLN A 77 -10.88 -49.43 9.08
C GLN A 77 -11.06 -48.84 7.67
N GLN A 78 -12.06 -47.99 7.42
CA GLN A 78 -12.21 -47.29 6.14
C GLN A 78 -11.07 -46.29 5.93
N LEU A 79 -10.75 -45.49 6.96
CA LEU A 79 -9.65 -44.53 6.93
C LEU A 79 -8.30 -45.23 6.73
N GLN A 80 -8.04 -46.34 7.45
CA GLN A 80 -6.84 -47.16 7.23
C GLN A 80 -6.76 -47.73 5.81
N ARG A 81 -7.88 -48.14 5.20
CA ARG A 81 -7.93 -48.60 3.80
C ARG A 81 -7.68 -47.45 2.81
N GLN A 82 -8.22 -46.26 3.05
CA GLN A 82 -7.93 -45.06 2.25
C GLN A 82 -6.45 -44.65 2.35
N MET A 83 -5.88 -44.65 3.55
CA MET A 83 -4.46 -44.39 3.76
C MET A 83 -3.57 -45.43 3.07
N GLN A 84 -3.97 -46.71 3.06
CA GLN A 84 -3.26 -47.77 2.30
C GLN A 84 -3.39 -47.59 0.78
N GLN A 85 -4.53 -47.11 0.28
CA GLN A 85 -4.72 -46.80 -1.14
C GLN A 85 -3.90 -45.57 -1.59
N LEU A 86 -3.63 -44.62 -0.69
CA LEU A 86 -2.83 -43.42 -0.96
C LEU A 86 -1.32 -43.59 -0.73
N GLN A 87 -0.84 -44.76 -0.27
CA GLN A 87 0.59 -45.05 -0.11
C GLN A 87 1.31 -45.32 -1.44
N VAL A 88 1.36 -44.31 -2.30
CA VAL A 88 2.23 -44.28 -3.48
C VAL A 88 3.69 -44.21 -3.01
N LYS A 89 4.45 -45.29 -3.24
CA LYS A 89 5.90 -45.31 -3.05
C LYS A 89 6.57 -44.49 -4.17
N PRO A 90 7.62 -43.70 -3.88
CA PRO A 90 8.44 -43.07 -4.89
C PRO A 90 8.94 -44.07 -5.95
N ARG A 91 8.77 -43.70 -7.22
CA ARG A 91 9.17 -44.48 -8.39
C ARG A 91 10.59 -44.17 -8.84
N ASP A 92 11.07 -42.97 -8.53
CA ASP A 92 12.39 -42.47 -8.87
C ASP A 92 12.98 -41.56 -7.76
N GLN A 93 14.19 -41.05 -8.01
CA GLN A 93 14.91 -40.20 -7.06
C GLN A 93 14.28 -38.81 -6.88
N ASN A 94 13.58 -38.27 -7.87
CA ASN A 94 12.93 -36.95 -7.76
C ASN A 94 11.68 -37.04 -6.88
N GLU A 95 10.87 -38.10 -7.05
CA GLU A 95 9.75 -38.41 -6.18
C GLU A 95 10.21 -38.64 -4.73
N LEU A 96 11.36 -39.30 -4.53
CA LEU A 96 11.95 -39.51 -3.21
C LEU A 96 12.47 -38.19 -2.61
N ASN A 97 13.17 -37.36 -3.40
CA ASN A 97 13.65 -36.05 -2.96
C ASN A 97 12.48 -35.13 -2.58
N MET A 98 11.42 -35.07 -3.39
CA MET A 98 10.22 -34.28 -3.11
C MET A 98 9.54 -34.77 -1.81
N GLN A 99 9.36 -36.08 -1.64
CA GLN A 99 8.80 -36.64 -0.40
C GLN A 99 9.64 -36.30 0.84
N GLN A 100 10.97 -36.28 0.72
CA GLN A 100 11.87 -35.87 1.80
C GLN A 100 11.80 -34.37 2.09
N GLN A 101 11.77 -33.51 1.07
CA GLN A 101 11.62 -32.06 1.22
C GLN A 101 10.30 -31.68 1.88
N LEU A 102 9.17 -32.26 1.44
CA LEU A 102 7.85 -32.06 2.06
C LEU A 102 7.87 -32.39 3.56
N ARG A 103 8.51 -33.51 3.95
CA ARG A 103 8.62 -33.92 5.37
C ARG A 103 9.58 -33.05 6.16
N SER A 104 10.66 -32.56 5.54
CA SER A 104 11.62 -31.65 6.17
C SER A 104 11.00 -30.27 6.46
N HIS A 105 10.31 -29.68 5.49
CA HIS A 105 9.65 -28.38 5.64
C HIS A 105 8.47 -28.47 6.63
N LEU A 106 7.73 -29.58 6.64
CA LEU A 106 6.71 -29.86 7.66
C LEU A 106 7.31 -29.95 9.08
N ALA A 107 8.46 -30.62 9.24
CA ALA A 107 9.14 -30.68 10.55
C ALA A 107 9.58 -29.29 11.03
N GLN A 108 10.02 -28.42 10.11
CA GLN A 108 10.35 -27.02 10.41
C GLN A 108 9.11 -26.19 10.80
N ALA A 109 7.95 -26.46 10.19
CA ALA A 109 6.69 -25.81 10.55
C ALA A 109 6.13 -26.28 11.92
N ILE A 110 6.32 -27.57 12.26
CA ILE A 110 5.91 -28.14 13.56
C ILE A 110 6.69 -27.51 14.74
N GLN A 111 7.94 -27.05 14.53
CA GLN A 111 8.75 -26.47 15.61
C GLN A 111 8.08 -25.27 16.29
N TYR A 112 7.24 -24.52 15.56
CA TYR A 112 6.60 -23.29 16.06
C TYR A 112 5.53 -23.54 17.13
N GLU A 113 5.16 -24.80 17.37
CA GLU A 113 4.18 -25.19 18.40
C GLU A 113 4.81 -25.50 19.78
N ASP A 114 6.14 -25.40 19.93
CA ASP A 114 6.79 -25.47 21.24
C ASP A 114 6.41 -24.24 22.10
N PRO A 115 5.70 -24.40 23.24
CA PRO A 115 5.27 -23.29 24.08
C PRO A 115 6.42 -22.48 24.68
N ASN A 116 7.59 -23.09 24.90
CA ASN A 116 8.78 -22.40 25.41
C ASN A 116 9.36 -21.48 24.33
N LEU A 117 9.36 -21.96 23.09
CA LEU A 117 9.82 -21.21 21.92
C LEU A 117 8.86 -20.07 21.57
N GLN A 118 7.55 -20.31 21.61
CA GLN A 118 6.53 -19.24 21.50
C GLN A 118 6.69 -18.20 22.61
N LYS A 119 6.93 -18.60 23.86
CA LYS A 119 7.18 -17.66 24.96
C LYS A 119 8.43 -16.79 24.70
N LYS A 120 9.57 -17.40 24.34
CA LYS A 120 10.82 -16.68 24.01
C LYS A 120 10.64 -15.72 22.83
N ALA A 121 9.79 -16.07 21.86
CA ALA A 121 9.41 -15.22 20.74
C ALA A 121 8.54 -14.04 21.17
N LEU A 122 7.51 -14.27 22.00
CA LEU A 122 6.60 -13.22 22.49
C LEU A 122 7.33 -12.20 23.37
N GLU A 123 8.27 -12.66 24.22
CA GLU A 123 9.15 -11.80 25.03
C GLU A 123 10.07 -10.88 24.18
N ALA A 124 10.25 -11.18 22.90
CA ALA A 124 11.10 -10.41 21.98
C ALA A 124 10.33 -9.33 21.17
N VAL A 125 8.99 -9.35 21.18
CA VAL A 125 8.13 -8.43 20.41
C VAL A 125 7.61 -7.29 21.30
N PRO A 126 7.77 -6.01 20.93
CA PRO A 126 7.22 -4.88 21.69
C PRO A 126 5.71 -4.71 21.41
N VAL A 127 4.90 -5.68 21.85
CA VAL A 127 3.47 -5.80 21.49
C VAL A 127 2.67 -4.51 21.77
N ALA A 128 2.98 -3.78 22.84
CA ALA A 128 2.31 -2.51 23.15
C ALA A 128 2.65 -1.39 22.16
N GLU A 129 3.91 -1.28 21.70
CA GLU A 129 4.33 -0.30 20.68
C GLU A 129 3.64 -0.61 19.34
N LEU A 130 3.65 -1.88 18.93
CA LEU A 130 3.09 -2.30 17.64
C LEU A 130 1.56 -2.22 17.61
N LYS A 131 0.87 -2.44 18.74
CA LYS A 131 -0.58 -2.18 18.87
C LYS A 131 -0.88 -0.69 18.73
N ALA A 132 -0.21 0.17 19.49
CA ALA A 132 -0.42 1.62 19.41
C ALA A 132 -0.14 2.16 17.99
N LEU A 133 0.87 1.65 17.29
CA LEU A 133 1.16 2.03 15.89
C LEU A 133 0.09 1.52 14.90
N ALA A 134 -0.51 0.36 15.14
CA ALA A 134 -1.61 -0.17 14.34
C ALA A 134 -2.91 0.62 14.59
N GLU A 135 -3.22 0.92 15.86
CA GLU A 135 -4.36 1.74 16.28
C GLU A 135 -4.27 3.19 15.77
N GLN A 136 -3.06 3.72 15.58
CA GLN A 136 -2.80 5.02 14.93
C GLN A 136 -2.90 4.99 13.39
N ASN A 137 -2.78 3.82 12.76
CA ASN A 137 -2.75 3.66 11.30
C ASN A 137 -3.66 2.51 10.84
N PRO A 138 -4.97 2.52 11.18
CA PRO A 138 -5.88 1.44 10.81
C PRO A 138 -6.10 1.42 9.29
N MET A 139 -6.04 0.23 8.69
CA MET A 139 -6.19 0.05 7.24
C MET A 139 -7.22 -1.04 6.93
N ILE A 140 -7.15 -2.18 7.64
CA ILE A 140 -7.96 -3.38 7.40
C ILE A 140 -8.65 -3.82 8.69
N GLY A 141 -7.96 -3.78 9.83
CA GLY A 141 -8.49 -4.20 11.14
C GLY A 141 -7.39 -4.55 12.14
N PRO A 142 -7.67 -4.54 13.47
CA PRO A 142 -6.61 -4.56 14.49
C PRO A 142 -5.66 -5.77 14.49
N LYS A 143 -6.04 -6.91 13.88
CA LYS A 143 -5.16 -8.07 13.70
C LYS A 143 -4.28 -7.90 12.46
N GLU A 144 -4.89 -7.55 11.34
CA GLU A 144 -4.23 -7.36 10.06
C GLU A 144 -3.25 -6.17 10.11
N ASP A 145 -3.68 -5.05 10.67
CA ASP A 145 -2.87 -3.84 10.83
C ASP A 145 -1.69 -4.06 11.79
N PHE A 146 -1.88 -4.90 12.83
CA PHE A 146 -0.77 -5.33 13.69
C PHE A 146 0.26 -6.16 12.93
N ILE A 147 -0.15 -7.04 12.00
CA ILE A 147 0.80 -7.77 11.14
C ILE A 147 1.56 -6.82 10.21
N VAL A 148 0.92 -5.75 9.69
CA VAL A 148 1.62 -4.71 8.93
C VAL A 148 2.70 -4.02 9.78
N GLN A 149 2.41 -3.66 11.03
CA GLN A 149 3.43 -3.08 11.92
C GLN A 149 4.50 -4.11 12.33
N LEU A 150 4.14 -5.38 12.51
CA LEU A 150 5.07 -6.47 12.81
C LEU A 150 6.05 -6.70 11.64
N LEU A 151 5.57 -6.71 10.39
CA LEU A 151 6.40 -6.79 9.18
C LEU A 151 7.42 -5.65 9.12
N ARG A 152 6.95 -4.41 9.32
CA ARG A 152 7.78 -3.20 9.35
C ARG A 152 8.84 -3.29 10.45
N TRP A 153 8.43 -3.49 11.70
CA TRP A 153 9.33 -3.63 12.86
C TRP A 153 10.33 -4.78 12.69
N PHE A 154 9.91 -5.91 12.12
CA PHE A 154 10.80 -7.03 11.89
C PHE A 154 11.94 -6.64 10.95
N LYS A 155 11.62 -5.96 9.85
CA LYS A 155 12.58 -5.50 8.83
C LYS A 155 13.45 -4.31 9.26
N THR A 156 12.93 -3.38 10.06
CA THR A 156 13.64 -2.13 10.40
C THR A 156 14.30 -2.12 11.78
N LYS A 157 13.77 -2.86 12.76
CA LYS A 157 14.20 -2.82 14.17
C LYS A 157 14.67 -4.17 14.73
N PHE A 158 14.19 -5.31 14.22
CA PHE A 158 14.47 -6.62 14.82
C PHE A 158 15.55 -7.45 14.10
N PHE A 159 15.47 -7.57 12.77
CA PHE A 159 16.23 -8.57 12.00
C PHE A 159 17.04 -7.92 10.87
N THR A 160 18.30 -8.34 10.70
CA THR A 160 19.26 -7.71 9.76
C THR A 160 19.56 -8.62 8.57
N TRP A 161 19.62 -8.07 7.36
CA TRP A 161 19.94 -8.85 6.16
C TRP A 161 21.46 -9.00 6.02
N THR A 162 21.93 -10.25 5.88
CA THR A 162 23.36 -10.53 5.67
C THR A 162 23.61 -11.16 4.31
N ASN A 163 24.20 -10.39 3.39
CA ASN A 163 24.91 -10.93 2.24
C ASN A 163 26.22 -11.56 2.73
N ASP A 164 27.15 -10.71 3.18
CA ASP A 164 28.45 -11.09 3.74
C ASP A 164 28.53 -10.58 5.20
N PRO A 165 28.90 -11.42 6.18
CA PRO A 165 28.93 -11.03 7.58
C PRO A 165 30.10 -10.06 7.87
N PRO A 166 29.91 -9.04 8.72
CA PRO A 166 31.00 -8.21 9.22
C PRO A 166 31.95 -9.06 10.08
N CYS A 167 33.24 -8.74 10.07
CA CYS A 167 34.25 -9.51 10.78
C CYS A 167 33.91 -9.64 12.27
N GLN A 168 33.84 -10.86 12.80
CA GLN A 168 33.52 -11.10 14.21
C GLN A 168 34.47 -10.33 15.16
N PHE A 169 35.74 -10.19 14.77
CA PHE A 169 36.80 -9.58 15.58
C PHE A 169 36.87 -8.04 15.47
N CYS A 170 36.81 -7.46 14.27
CA CYS A 170 37.03 -6.01 14.05
C CYS A 170 35.87 -5.26 13.36
N LYS A 171 34.76 -5.95 13.09
CA LYS A 171 33.52 -5.45 12.43
C LYS A 171 33.67 -4.87 11.01
N LYS A 172 34.88 -4.75 10.46
CA LYS A 172 35.12 -4.38 9.05
C LYS A 172 34.67 -5.50 8.08
N LYS A 173 34.55 -5.15 6.79
CA LYS A 173 34.07 -6.03 5.71
C LYS A 173 34.86 -7.34 5.62
N CYS A 174 34.15 -8.40 5.20
CA CYS A 174 34.75 -9.67 4.81
C CYS A 174 34.36 -10.02 3.37
N ASN A 175 35.20 -10.80 2.70
CA ASN A 175 34.90 -11.42 1.42
C ASN A 175 34.65 -12.93 1.62
N SER A 176 33.89 -13.56 0.74
CA SER A 176 33.66 -15.01 0.79
C SER A 176 34.98 -15.78 0.66
N TYR A 177 35.20 -16.74 1.56
CA TYR A 177 36.40 -17.58 1.63
C TYR A 177 36.10 -19.06 1.32
N GLY A 178 34.87 -19.53 1.59
CA GLY A 178 34.40 -20.86 1.22
C GLY A 178 33.37 -21.44 2.18
N SER A 179 33.34 -22.76 2.27
CA SER A 179 32.50 -23.50 3.22
C SER A 179 33.31 -23.98 4.42
N GLY A 180 32.70 -23.99 5.61
CA GLY A 180 33.29 -24.51 6.85
C GLY A 180 32.56 -25.76 7.35
N THR A 181 33.26 -26.58 8.12
CA THR A 181 32.66 -27.73 8.82
C THR A 181 31.71 -27.23 9.93
N PRO A 182 30.47 -27.72 10.01
CA PRO A 182 29.59 -27.51 11.18
C PRO A 182 30.22 -28.09 12.46
N THR A 183 30.08 -27.37 13.57
CA THR A 183 30.34 -27.87 14.92
C THR A 183 29.16 -28.67 15.47
N ALA A 184 29.33 -29.31 16.62
CA ALA A 184 28.21 -29.94 17.34
C ALA A 184 27.13 -28.92 17.75
N GLU A 185 27.50 -27.68 18.07
CA GLU A 185 26.54 -26.61 18.37
C GLU A 185 25.77 -26.19 17.09
N ASP A 186 26.49 -25.97 15.97
CA ASP A 186 25.87 -25.64 14.68
C ASP A 186 24.81 -26.69 14.30
N LEU A 187 25.16 -27.97 14.39
CA LEU A 187 24.26 -29.09 14.10
C LEU A 187 23.08 -29.16 15.09
N SER A 188 23.28 -28.86 16.37
CA SER A 188 22.20 -28.87 17.37
C SER A 188 21.12 -27.81 17.09
N TYR A 189 21.47 -26.72 16.41
CA TYR A 189 20.55 -25.68 15.94
C TYR A 189 20.21 -25.79 14.43
N GLY A 190 20.45 -26.97 13.84
CA GLY A 190 20.06 -27.32 12.48
C GLY A 190 20.89 -26.67 11.36
N ALA A 191 22.06 -26.08 11.67
CA ALA A 191 22.97 -25.52 10.67
C ALA A 191 23.87 -26.61 10.05
N SER A 192 23.31 -27.36 9.09
CA SER A 192 24.06 -28.33 8.28
C SER A 192 25.06 -27.68 7.30
N ARG A 193 24.94 -26.36 7.06
CA ARG A 193 25.83 -25.55 6.22
C ARG A 193 26.41 -24.39 7.01
N VAL A 194 27.72 -24.22 6.95
CA VAL A 194 28.44 -23.05 7.47
C VAL A 194 29.21 -22.40 6.32
N GLU A 195 28.96 -21.12 6.11
CA GLU A 195 29.69 -20.29 5.15
C GLU A 195 30.85 -19.59 5.90
N VAL A 196 32.00 -19.41 5.27
CA VAL A 196 33.22 -18.85 5.88
C VAL A 196 33.70 -17.67 5.06
N TYR A 197 34.09 -16.62 5.78
CA TYR A 197 34.38 -15.30 5.24
C TYR A 197 35.69 -14.77 5.81
N GLN A 198 36.56 -14.19 4.99
CA GLN A 198 37.84 -13.63 5.42
C GLN A 198 37.77 -12.10 5.49
N CYS A 199 38.18 -11.52 6.62
CA CYS A 199 38.23 -10.07 6.77
C CYS A 199 39.32 -9.45 5.89
N THR A 200 38.97 -8.36 5.19
CA THR A 200 39.90 -7.63 4.30
C THR A 200 40.97 -6.84 5.05
N VAL A 201 40.81 -6.62 6.37
CA VAL A 201 41.69 -5.77 7.19
C VAL A 201 42.58 -6.58 8.15
N CYS A 202 42.02 -7.56 8.87
CA CYS A 202 42.76 -8.36 9.85
C CYS A 202 42.99 -9.82 9.46
N SER A 203 42.59 -10.21 8.24
CA SER A 203 42.72 -11.57 7.67
C SER A 203 42.06 -12.72 8.45
N GLN A 204 41.40 -12.43 9.58
CA GLN A 204 40.68 -13.41 10.40
C GLN A 204 39.46 -13.98 9.69
N LEU A 205 39.18 -15.25 9.96
CA LEU A 205 38.03 -15.97 9.42
C LEU A 205 36.79 -15.80 10.32
N THR A 206 35.67 -15.44 9.72
CA THR A 206 34.35 -15.30 10.33
C THR A 206 33.45 -16.44 9.84
N ARG A 207 32.77 -17.12 10.77
CA ARG A 207 31.82 -18.21 10.48
C ARG A 207 30.39 -17.68 10.39
N PHE A 208 29.63 -18.17 9.41
CA PHE A 208 28.21 -17.87 9.21
C PHE A 208 27.40 -19.16 9.06
N PRO A 209 26.94 -19.78 10.17
CA PRO A 209 26.09 -20.95 10.16
C PRO A 209 24.67 -20.61 9.69
N ARG A 210 24.12 -21.43 8.79
CA ARG A 210 22.76 -21.28 8.25
C ARG A 210 21.75 -22.02 9.13
N TYR A 211 21.39 -21.41 10.26
CA TYR A 211 20.55 -22.01 11.30
C TYR A 211 19.10 -22.22 10.86
N ASN A 212 18.57 -23.42 11.11
CA ASN A 212 17.16 -23.75 10.84
C ASN A 212 16.29 -23.77 12.11
N TYR A 213 16.88 -23.86 13.31
CA TYR A 213 16.15 -23.72 14.57
C TYR A 213 15.81 -22.25 14.84
N SER A 214 14.52 -21.89 14.75
CA SER A 214 14.07 -20.50 14.89
C SER A 214 14.36 -19.90 16.28
N GLY A 215 14.48 -20.74 17.31
CA GLY A 215 14.91 -20.30 18.65
C GLY A 215 16.34 -19.76 18.73
N LYS A 216 17.21 -20.11 17.76
CA LYS A 216 18.54 -19.51 17.59
C LYS A 216 18.49 -18.21 16.79
N LEU A 217 17.53 -18.08 15.87
CA LEU A 217 17.35 -16.87 15.05
C LEU A 217 16.88 -15.66 15.87
N LEU A 218 16.13 -15.89 16.97
CA LEU A 218 15.82 -14.85 17.96
C LEU A 218 17.07 -14.24 18.64
N GLU A 219 18.18 -14.99 18.68
CA GLU A 219 19.49 -14.55 19.22
C GLU A 219 20.38 -13.93 18.13
N THR A 220 20.53 -14.60 16.98
CA THR A 220 21.42 -14.11 15.91
C THR A 220 20.86 -12.89 15.19
N ARG A 221 19.51 -12.80 15.09
CA ARG A 221 18.77 -11.70 14.46
C ARG A 221 19.26 -11.33 13.06
N THR A 222 19.80 -12.30 12.33
CA THR A 222 20.31 -12.07 10.98
C THR A 222 20.31 -13.34 10.14
N GLY A 223 20.23 -13.15 8.83
CA GLY A 223 20.23 -14.21 7.82
C GLY A 223 19.79 -13.68 6.46
N ARG A 224 19.26 -14.58 5.64
CA ARG A 224 18.64 -14.32 4.33
C ARG A 224 17.18 -14.83 4.36
N CYS A 225 16.47 -14.87 3.24
CA CYS A 225 15.02 -15.14 3.23
C CYS A 225 14.57 -16.39 4.01
N GLY A 226 15.34 -17.48 3.97
CA GLY A 226 15.08 -18.67 4.79
C GLY A 226 15.06 -18.40 6.30
N GLU A 227 16.07 -17.73 6.85
CA GLU A 227 16.10 -17.36 8.28
C GLU A 227 15.04 -16.31 8.63
N TRP A 228 14.86 -15.31 7.76
CA TRP A 228 13.87 -14.24 7.95
C TRP A 228 12.46 -14.80 8.08
N ALA A 229 12.01 -15.57 7.09
CA ALA A 229 10.69 -16.19 7.10
C ALA A 229 10.52 -17.17 8.27
N ASN A 230 11.51 -18.03 8.54
CA ASN A 230 11.52 -18.99 9.64
C ASN A 230 11.36 -18.32 11.02
N CYS A 231 12.08 -17.21 11.24
CA CYS A 231 11.92 -16.44 12.48
C CYS A 231 10.60 -15.67 12.53
N PHE A 232 10.14 -15.11 11.41
CA PHE A 232 8.89 -14.35 11.34
C PHE A 232 7.64 -15.24 11.55
N THR A 233 7.58 -16.43 10.94
CA THR A 233 6.47 -17.38 11.16
C THR A 233 6.36 -17.77 12.63
N LEU A 234 7.49 -17.96 13.33
CA LEU A 234 7.49 -18.20 14.78
C LEU A 234 6.84 -17.02 15.55
N LEU A 235 7.18 -15.78 15.21
CA LEU A 235 6.56 -14.61 15.88
C LEU A 235 5.04 -14.59 15.66
N CYS A 236 4.57 -14.83 14.43
CA CYS A 236 3.14 -14.92 14.14
C CYS A 236 2.44 -16.01 14.98
N ARG A 237 3.03 -17.22 15.08
CA ARG A 237 2.49 -18.30 15.91
C ARG A 237 2.47 -17.92 17.40
N ALA A 238 3.56 -17.33 17.92
CA ALA A 238 3.68 -16.86 19.30
C ALA A 238 2.68 -15.75 19.68
N LEU A 239 2.27 -14.94 18.70
CA LEU A 239 1.23 -13.90 18.83
C LEU A 239 -0.20 -14.45 18.67
N GLY A 240 -0.36 -15.76 18.47
CA GLY A 240 -1.67 -16.44 18.37
C GLY A 240 -2.29 -16.47 16.96
N TYR A 241 -1.57 -16.04 15.92
CA TYR A 241 -2.05 -16.14 14.54
C TYR A 241 -1.87 -17.56 14.00
N GLU A 242 -2.86 -18.08 13.29
CA GLU A 242 -2.62 -19.22 12.38
C GLU A 242 -1.67 -18.77 11.27
N ALA A 243 -0.55 -19.48 11.12
CA ALA A 243 0.50 -19.14 10.17
C ALA A 243 1.05 -20.38 9.47
N ARG A 244 1.48 -20.21 8.22
CA ARG A 244 2.20 -21.22 7.42
C ARG A 244 3.55 -20.65 6.98
N LEU A 245 4.59 -21.48 7.00
CA LEU A 245 5.84 -21.20 6.28
C LEU A 245 5.66 -21.64 4.83
N VAL A 246 5.98 -20.78 3.85
CA VAL A 246 5.78 -21.04 2.43
C VAL A 246 7.11 -21.08 1.70
N PHE A 247 7.34 -22.15 0.94
CA PHE A 247 8.56 -22.37 0.17
C PHE A 247 8.27 -22.32 -1.33
N ASP A 248 9.06 -21.53 -2.06
CA ASP A 248 9.13 -21.50 -3.51
C ASP A 248 10.42 -22.20 -3.98
N TRP A 249 10.27 -23.23 -4.80
CA TRP A 249 11.38 -24.04 -5.34
C TRP A 249 12.31 -23.25 -6.28
N THR A 250 12.00 -21.99 -6.60
CA THR A 250 12.88 -21.04 -7.30
C THR A 250 13.68 -20.12 -6.36
N ASP A 251 14.04 -20.63 -5.17
CA ASP A 251 14.91 -20.01 -4.16
C ASP A 251 14.30 -18.74 -3.53
N HIS A 252 13.13 -18.89 -2.89
CA HIS A 252 12.58 -17.91 -1.94
C HIS A 252 11.65 -18.55 -0.89
N VAL A 253 11.45 -17.87 0.25
CA VAL A 253 10.65 -18.36 1.40
C VAL A 253 9.95 -17.17 2.08
N TRP A 254 8.68 -17.33 2.45
CA TRP A 254 7.87 -16.31 3.12
C TRP A 254 6.82 -16.93 4.08
N THR A 255 5.90 -16.12 4.61
CA THR A 255 4.83 -16.57 5.53
C THR A 255 3.44 -16.33 4.92
N GLU A 256 2.47 -17.20 5.22
CA GLU A 256 1.04 -16.87 5.11
C GLU A 256 0.43 -16.77 6.52
N VAL A 257 -0.50 -15.83 6.71
CA VAL A 257 -1.26 -15.65 7.96
C VAL A 257 -2.76 -15.74 7.65
N TYR A 258 -3.55 -16.46 8.47
CA TYR A 258 -4.99 -16.51 8.25
C TYR A 258 -5.70 -15.30 8.84
N SER A 259 -6.37 -14.51 8.00
CA SER A 259 -7.26 -13.44 8.44
C SER A 259 -8.67 -14.00 8.65
N GLN A 260 -9.14 -13.94 9.90
CA GLN A 260 -10.53 -14.23 10.24
C GLN A 260 -11.48 -13.17 9.69
N LYS A 261 -11.05 -11.90 9.57
CA LYS A 261 -11.86 -10.81 9.03
C LYS A 261 -12.07 -10.91 7.51
N LEU A 262 -11.04 -11.33 6.78
CA LEU A 262 -11.09 -11.50 5.32
C LEU A 262 -11.43 -12.96 4.91
N ASN A 263 -11.67 -13.83 5.89
CA ASN A 263 -11.95 -15.27 5.75
C ASN A 263 -10.96 -16.05 4.85
N ARG A 264 -9.70 -15.59 4.75
CA ARG A 264 -8.69 -16.17 3.84
C ARG A 264 -7.27 -16.06 4.37
N TRP A 265 -6.38 -16.85 3.76
CA TRP A 265 -4.94 -16.72 3.94
C TRP A 265 -4.42 -15.48 3.22
N ILE A 266 -3.53 -14.76 3.92
CA ILE A 266 -2.92 -13.50 3.54
C ILE A 266 -1.43 -13.71 3.33
N HIS A 267 -0.89 -13.18 2.23
CA HIS A 267 0.54 -13.21 1.97
C HIS A 267 1.32 -12.28 2.93
N CYS A 268 2.45 -12.72 3.47
CA CYS A 268 3.34 -11.92 4.33
C CYS A 268 4.82 -12.20 4.02
N ASP A 269 5.48 -11.33 3.26
CA ASP A 269 6.94 -11.38 3.05
C ASP A 269 7.64 -10.44 4.05
N SER A 270 8.36 -11.04 5.00
CA SER A 270 9.13 -10.32 6.02
C SER A 270 10.40 -9.64 5.48
N CYS A 271 11.02 -10.15 4.41
CA CYS A 271 12.20 -9.54 3.78
C CYS A 271 11.83 -8.27 3.04
N GLU A 272 10.67 -8.27 2.39
CA GLU A 272 10.16 -7.10 1.68
C GLU A 272 9.33 -6.18 2.59
N ALA A 273 8.85 -6.69 3.74
CA ALA A 273 7.82 -6.10 4.60
C ALA A 273 6.49 -5.85 3.86
N LYS A 274 6.13 -6.79 2.97
CA LYS A 274 4.91 -6.73 2.16
C LYS A 274 3.80 -7.60 2.75
N PHE A 275 2.61 -7.03 2.77
CA PHE A 275 1.36 -7.63 3.22
C PHE A 275 0.41 -7.77 2.03
N ASP A 276 -0.24 -8.92 1.90
CA ASP A 276 -1.26 -9.26 0.89
C ASP A 276 -0.89 -8.98 -0.58
N ALA A 277 0.39 -9.16 -0.91
CA ALA A 277 0.94 -8.94 -2.25
C ALA A 277 1.49 -10.24 -2.91
N PRO A 278 0.68 -11.31 -3.08
CA PRO A 278 1.19 -12.60 -3.58
C PRO A 278 1.77 -12.55 -5.01
N LEU A 279 1.28 -11.70 -5.91
CA LEU A 279 1.78 -11.62 -7.29
C LEU A 279 3.11 -10.85 -7.44
N LEU A 280 3.68 -10.36 -6.32
CA LEU A 280 4.99 -9.69 -6.24
C LEU A 280 6.10 -10.46 -6.97
N TYR A 281 6.12 -11.78 -6.81
CA TYR A 281 7.18 -12.62 -7.35
C TYR A 281 7.08 -12.80 -8.87
N GLU A 282 5.89 -13.05 -9.42
CA GLU A 282 5.71 -13.22 -10.87
C GLU A 282 5.70 -11.86 -11.61
N SER A 283 5.12 -10.82 -11.00
CA SER A 283 4.85 -9.54 -11.68
C SER A 283 5.96 -8.51 -11.46
N GLY A 284 6.31 -8.23 -10.20
CA GLY A 284 7.34 -7.26 -9.85
C GLY A 284 8.76 -7.77 -10.04
N TRP A 285 9.04 -9.02 -9.63
CA TRP A 285 10.37 -9.61 -9.75
C TRP A 285 10.58 -10.42 -11.05
N GLY A 286 9.52 -10.75 -11.78
CA GLY A 286 9.60 -11.59 -12.99
C GLY A 286 10.00 -13.05 -12.76
N LYS A 287 9.84 -13.59 -11.55
CA LYS A 287 10.23 -14.97 -11.21
C LYS A 287 9.44 -15.98 -12.04
N LYS A 288 10.16 -16.95 -12.62
CA LYS A 288 9.58 -18.07 -13.37
C LYS A 288 9.22 -19.22 -12.44
N LEU A 289 8.24 -18.99 -11.55
CA LEU A 289 7.79 -19.92 -10.51
C LEU A 289 7.48 -21.34 -11.03
N SER A 290 7.59 -22.34 -10.15
CA SER A 290 7.31 -23.76 -10.43
C SER A 290 6.45 -24.42 -9.34
N TYR A 291 7.02 -24.69 -8.17
CA TYR A 291 6.30 -25.25 -7.01
C TYR A 291 6.36 -24.26 -5.86
N VAL A 292 5.19 -23.88 -5.33
CA VAL A 292 5.04 -23.06 -4.13
C VAL A 292 4.13 -23.79 -3.14
N ILE A 293 4.69 -24.21 -2.00
CA ILE A 293 4.00 -25.09 -1.05
C ILE A 293 4.06 -24.50 0.35
N ALA A 294 2.91 -24.46 1.01
CA ALA A 294 2.73 -23.91 2.35
C ALA A 294 2.60 -25.01 3.40
N PHE A 295 3.23 -24.81 4.56
CA PHE A 295 3.34 -25.79 5.65
C PHE A 295 2.95 -25.15 6.99
N SER A 296 2.02 -25.76 7.72
CA SER A 296 1.77 -25.50 9.14
C SER A 296 1.90 -26.81 9.95
N ALA A 297 1.72 -26.75 11.27
CA ALA A 297 1.69 -27.95 12.10
C ALA A 297 0.48 -28.89 11.83
N VAL A 298 -0.59 -28.36 11.21
CA VAL A 298 -1.86 -29.08 11.00
C VAL A 298 -2.18 -29.39 9.53
N GLU A 299 -1.57 -28.70 8.56
CA GLU A 299 -1.80 -28.93 7.14
C GLU A 299 -0.63 -28.54 6.23
N VAL A 300 -0.57 -29.18 5.06
CA VAL A 300 0.27 -28.83 3.91
C VAL A 300 -0.64 -28.56 2.72
N VAL A 301 -0.36 -27.49 1.97
CA VAL A 301 -1.15 -27.07 0.80
C VAL A 301 -0.22 -26.65 -0.33
N ASP A 302 -0.42 -27.16 -1.54
CA ASP A 302 0.16 -26.54 -2.73
C ASP A 302 -0.61 -25.24 -3.01
N VAL A 303 0.05 -24.11 -2.76
CA VAL A 303 -0.53 -22.77 -2.90
C VAL A 303 -0.13 -22.11 -4.23
N THR A 304 0.53 -22.83 -5.14
CA THR A 304 1.14 -22.28 -6.37
C THR A 304 0.21 -21.37 -7.16
N LYS A 305 -1.08 -21.72 -7.28
CA LYS A 305 -2.07 -20.90 -8.00
C LYS A 305 -2.21 -19.48 -7.45
N ARG A 306 -2.08 -19.25 -6.14
CA ARG A 306 -2.20 -17.93 -5.49
C ARG A 306 -1.12 -16.93 -5.94
N TYR A 307 0.00 -17.42 -6.44
CA TYR A 307 1.21 -16.65 -6.72
C TYR A 307 1.48 -16.48 -8.23
N THR A 308 0.52 -16.83 -9.09
CA THR A 308 0.66 -16.76 -10.56
C THR A 308 -0.65 -16.45 -11.28
N LEU A 309 -0.61 -15.49 -12.22
CA LEU A 309 -1.67 -15.28 -13.20
C LEU A 309 -1.52 -16.22 -14.42
N LYS A 310 -0.40 -16.93 -14.51
CA LYS A 310 0.06 -17.69 -15.68
C LYS A 310 0.25 -19.17 -15.35
N TYR A 311 -0.73 -19.77 -14.66
CA TYR A 311 -0.60 -21.12 -14.11
C TYR A 311 -0.18 -22.19 -15.14
N GLU A 312 -0.63 -22.13 -16.40
CA GLU A 312 -0.19 -23.08 -17.43
C GLU A 312 1.29 -22.90 -17.84
N GLU A 313 1.85 -21.69 -17.76
CA GLU A 313 3.30 -21.50 -17.90
C GLU A 313 4.06 -22.08 -16.70
N VAL A 314 3.56 -21.87 -15.47
CA VAL A 314 4.13 -22.46 -14.25
C VAL A 314 4.09 -23.99 -14.31
N ARG A 315 2.96 -24.55 -14.75
CA ARG A 315 2.74 -25.99 -14.98
C ARG A 315 3.70 -26.58 -16.01
N SER A 316 4.05 -25.84 -17.07
CA SER A 316 5.09 -26.27 -18.03
C SER A 316 6.47 -26.46 -17.38
N ARG A 317 6.71 -25.81 -16.24
CA ARG A 317 7.95 -25.88 -15.44
C ARG A 317 7.86 -26.86 -14.26
N ARG A 318 6.68 -27.42 -13.97
CA ARG A 318 6.44 -28.42 -12.90
C ARG A 318 6.77 -29.83 -13.38
N ASN A 319 8.04 -30.04 -13.71
CA ASN A 319 8.55 -31.28 -14.34
C ASN A 319 9.37 -32.19 -13.40
N MET A 320 9.45 -31.88 -12.11
CA MET A 320 10.23 -32.67 -11.13
C MET A 320 9.51 -33.96 -10.71
N VAL A 321 8.20 -33.88 -10.51
CA VAL A 321 7.29 -34.99 -10.15
C VAL A 321 5.94 -34.78 -10.86
N SER A 322 5.12 -35.82 -10.99
CA SER A 322 3.75 -35.65 -11.52
C SER A 322 2.84 -34.96 -10.49
N GLU A 323 1.87 -34.18 -11.00
CA GLU A 323 0.83 -33.53 -10.20
C GLU A 323 0.05 -34.52 -9.32
N GLU A 324 -0.21 -35.72 -9.86
CA GLU A 324 -0.85 -36.84 -9.15
C GLU A 324 0.01 -37.33 -7.97
N PHE A 325 1.33 -37.51 -8.17
CA PHE A 325 2.22 -37.90 -7.08
C PHE A 325 2.25 -36.84 -5.99
N LEU A 326 2.45 -35.57 -6.36
CA LEU A 326 2.53 -34.45 -5.41
C LEU A 326 1.23 -34.33 -4.60
N LYS A 327 0.06 -34.35 -5.28
CA LYS A 327 -1.24 -34.34 -4.62
C LYS A 327 -1.40 -35.51 -3.65
N ASN A 328 -1.07 -36.74 -4.07
CA ASN A 328 -1.21 -37.92 -3.22
C ASN A 328 -0.27 -37.88 -1.99
N GLN A 329 0.93 -37.32 -2.10
CA GLN A 329 1.80 -37.12 -0.93
C GLN A 329 1.24 -36.05 0.03
N ILE A 330 0.71 -34.94 -0.48
CA ILE A 330 0.10 -33.88 0.33
C ILE A 330 -1.17 -34.38 1.02
N ASP A 331 -2.04 -35.11 0.32
CA ASP A 331 -3.24 -35.73 0.88
C ASP A 331 -2.88 -36.76 1.97
N LEU A 332 -1.88 -37.60 1.73
CA LEU A 332 -1.39 -38.57 2.71
C LEU A 332 -0.84 -37.88 3.97
N ILE A 333 -0.10 -36.78 3.83
CA ILE A 333 0.38 -35.97 4.97
C ILE A 333 -0.79 -35.37 5.74
N ASN A 334 -1.77 -34.78 5.05
CA ASN A 334 -2.95 -34.17 5.67
C ASN A 334 -3.84 -35.21 6.38
N GLN A 335 -3.97 -36.42 5.84
CA GLN A 335 -4.67 -37.53 6.49
C GLN A 335 -3.89 -38.10 7.68
N GLN A 336 -2.56 -38.24 7.57
CA GLN A 336 -1.71 -38.61 8.70
C GLN A 336 -1.87 -37.61 9.84
N LYS A 337 -1.84 -36.29 9.56
CA LYS A 337 -2.11 -35.28 10.59
C LYS A 337 -3.54 -35.33 11.12
N GLY A 338 -4.57 -35.47 10.27
CA GLY A 338 -5.95 -35.67 10.71
C GLY A 338 -6.17 -36.85 11.67
N ALA A 339 -5.29 -37.87 11.64
CA ALA A 339 -5.29 -39.00 12.58
C ALA A 339 -4.30 -38.84 13.78
N GLU A 340 -3.27 -38.01 13.66
CA GLU A 340 -2.19 -37.82 14.65
C GLU A 340 -2.35 -36.57 15.54
N ILE A 341 -3.28 -35.66 15.26
CA ILE A 341 -3.40 -34.38 16.00
C ILE A 341 -3.88 -34.61 17.45
N SER A 342 -2.92 -34.88 18.34
CA SER A 342 -3.10 -34.94 19.78
C SER A 342 -3.12 -33.53 20.40
N GLY A 343 -4.24 -32.81 20.24
CA GLY A 343 -4.41 -31.50 20.89
C GLY A 343 -5.57 -30.62 20.39
N TYR A 344 -6.13 -30.91 19.21
CA TYR A 344 -7.25 -30.16 18.62
C TYR A 344 -8.53 -31.01 18.64
N SER A 345 -9.70 -30.37 18.59
CA SER A 345 -10.99 -31.09 18.53
C SER A 345 -11.27 -31.64 17.13
N ILE A 346 -12.11 -32.68 17.07
CA ILE A 346 -12.60 -33.26 15.79
C ILE A 346 -13.29 -32.17 14.94
N GLU A 347 -14.04 -31.28 15.59
CA GLU A 347 -14.71 -30.12 14.99
C GLU A 347 -13.71 -29.16 14.33
N MET A 348 -12.60 -28.84 15.01
CA MET A 348 -11.53 -28.00 14.46
C MET A 348 -10.83 -28.68 13.27
N CYS A 349 -10.63 -30.00 13.31
CA CYS A 349 -10.09 -30.76 12.18
C CYS A 349 -11.03 -30.76 10.96
N LEU A 350 -12.36 -30.81 11.18
CA LEU A 350 -13.35 -30.68 10.11
C LEU A 350 -13.37 -29.26 9.53
N MET A 351 -13.33 -28.23 10.37
CA MET A 351 -13.25 -26.82 9.95
C MET A 351 -12.00 -26.56 9.07
N ILE A 352 -10.83 -27.04 9.49
CA ILE A 352 -9.58 -26.90 8.72
C ILE A 352 -9.69 -27.62 7.36
N ALA A 353 -10.30 -28.81 7.32
CA ALA A 353 -10.52 -29.53 6.06
C ALA A 353 -11.47 -28.80 5.10
N GLN A 354 -12.60 -28.26 5.61
CA GLN A 354 -13.55 -27.46 4.84
C GLN A 354 -12.90 -26.19 4.28
N ARG A 355 -12.20 -25.43 5.13
CA ARG A 355 -11.43 -24.23 4.73
C ARG A 355 -10.43 -24.54 3.62
N ARG A 356 -9.70 -25.64 3.71
CA ARG A 356 -8.72 -26.05 2.69
C ARG A 356 -9.38 -26.41 1.36
N GLU A 357 -10.55 -27.04 1.38
CA GLU A 357 -11.31 -27.28 0.15
C GLU A 357 -11.78 -25.98 -0.51
N GLU A 358 -12.29 -25.02 0.27
CA GLU A 358 -12.71 -23.70 -0.21
C GLU A 358 -11.54 -22.88 -0.75
N GLU A 359 -10.39 -22.93 -0.05
CA GLU A 359 -9.13 -22.35 -0.52
C GLU A 359 -8.73 -22.91 -1.88
N ILE A 360 -8.74 -24.24 -2.06
CA ILE A 360 -8.37 -24.88 -3.34
C ILE A 360 -9.37 -24.56 -4.46
N LYS A 361 -10.67 -24.43 -4.16
CA LYS A 361 -11.73 -24.06 -5.12
C LYS A 361 -11.60 -22.62 -5.63
N ASN A 362 -11.06 -21.71 -4.81
CA ASN A 362 -10.98 -20.29 -5.12
C ASN A 362 -9.54 -19.78 -5.38
N MET A 363 -8.53 -20.65 -5.38
CA MET A 363 -7.10 -20.27 -5.34
C MET A 363 -6.60 -19.47 -6.56
N ASP A 364 -7.27 -19.55 -7.70
CA ASP A 364 -6.95 -18.82 -8.94
C ASP A 364 -7.78 -17.54 -9.14
N GLN A 365 -8.66 -17.19 -8.19
CA GLN A 365 -9.50 -15.99 -8.23
C GLN A 365 -8.71 -14.74 -7.79
N HIS A 366 -7.84 -14.27 -8.67
CA HIS A 366 -7.06 -13.05 -8.46
C HIS A 366 -7.88 -11.79 -8.80
N GLN A 367 -7.63 -10.69 -8.07
CA GLN A 367 -8.20 -9.36 -8.36
C GLN A 367 -7.35 -8.54 -9.38
N GLY A 368 -6.41 -9.20 -10.06
CA GLY A 368 -5.35 -8.54 -10.84
C GLY A 368 -4.10 -8.26 -10.01
N VAL A 369 -3.11 -7.59 -10.62
CA VAL A 369 -1.86 -7.19 -9.94
C VAL A 369 -2.06 -5.82 -9.29
N ASN A 370 -1.86 -5.72 -7.98
CA ASN A 370 -1.99 -4.47 -7.22
C ASN A 370 -0.73 -3.58 -7.36
N SER A 371 -0.73 -2.39 -6.73
CA SER A 371 0.38 -1.44 -6.79
C SER A 371 1.71 -2.04 -6.33
N ASP A 372 1.67 -2.77 -5.22
CA ASP A 372 2.83 -3.22 -4.45
C ASP A 372 3.42 -4.51 -5.05
N GLU A 373 2.60 -5.31 -5.71
CA GLU A 373 3.00 -6.50 -6.47
C GLU A 373 3.78 -6.19 -7.76
N ASN A 374 3.82 -4.93 -8.19
CA ASN A 374 4.63 -4.46 -9.32
C ASN A 374 6.02 -3.93 -8.89
N GLU A 375 6.40 -4.06 -7.61
CA GLU A 375 7.69 -3.58 -7.10
C GLU A 375 8.84 -4.56 -7.37
N GLY A 376 10.02 -4.00 -7.64
CA GLY A 376 11.26 -4.74 -7.62
C GLY A 376 11.63 -5.22 -6.22
N ARG A 377 12.48 -6.22 -6.15
CA ARG A 377 13.03 -6.76 -4.90
C ARG A 377 13.84 -5.69 -4.17
N THR A 378 13.63 -5.54 -2.87
CA THR A 378 14.43 -4.66 -2.00
C THR A 378 15.53 -5.43 -1.26
N SER A 379 15.35 -6.73 -1.00
CA SER A 379 16.38 -7.59 -0.36
C SER A 379 17.52 -8.02 -1.30
N GLY A 380 18.74 -8.17 -0.75
CA GLY A 380 19.93 -8.61 -1.50
C GLY A 380 20.73 -7.48 -2.16
N SER A 381 21.94 -7.78 -2.63
CA SER A 381 22.81 -6.78 -3.29
C SER A 381 22.19 -6.28 -4.61
N LEU A 382 22.55 -5.06 -5.01
CA LEU A 382 22.11 -4.48 -6.28
C LEU A 382 22.52 -5.35 -7.48
N GLU A 383 23.75 -5.87 -7.46
CA GLU A 383 24.28 -6.81 -8.45
C GLU A 383 23.41 -8.07 -8.54
N TRP A 384 23.15 -8.75 -7.41
CA TRP A 384 22.35 -9.98 -7.36
C TRP A 384 20.94 -9.77 -7.93
N ARG A 385 20.27 -8.68 -7.54
CA ARG A 385 18.94 -8.32 -8.07
C ARG A 385 18.98 -8.02 -9.57
N THR A 386 19.99 -7.27 -10.03
CA THR A 386 20.18 -6.92 -11.44
C THR A 386 20.44 -8.15 -12.31
N THR A 387 21.35 -9.04 -11.91
CA THR A 387 21.67 -10.27 -12.64
C THR A 387 20.48 -11.22 -12.76
N ARG A 388 19.56 -11.20 -11.78
CA ARG A 388 18.33 -12.02 -11.79
C ARG A 388 17.14 -11.35 -12.49
N GLY A 389 17.25 -10.07 -12.83
CA GLY A 389 16.14 -9.28 -13.38
C GLY A 389 15.09 -8.83 -12.36
N GLU A 390 15.33 -9.05 -11.06
CA GLU A 390 14.37 -8.82 -9.96
C GLU A 390 14.24 -7.33 -9.58
N MET A 391 14.56 -6.40 -10.48
CA MET A 391 14.62 -4.94 -10.22
C MET A 391 13.26 -4.22 -10.41
N GLY A 392 12.26 -4.86 -11.02
CA GLY A 392 10.96 -4.26 -11.33
C GLY A 392 11.02 -3.13 -12.35
N ALA A 393 9.91 -2.42 -12.50
CA ALA A 393 9.82 -1.20 -13.31
C ALA A 393 9.92 0.03 -12.40
N ALA A 394 10.78 0.99 -12.76
CA ALA A 394 10.96 2.23 -12.01
C ALA A 394 9.66 3.06 -12.00
N LYS A 395 9.19 3.42 -10.81
CA LYS A 395 8.04 4.31 -10.58
C LYS A 395 8.54 5.67 -10.10
N PRO A 396 7.85 6.79 -10.41
CA PRO A 396 8.12 8.07 -9.78
C PRO A 396 7.89 8.02 -8.26
N PRO A 397 8.74 8.69 -7.45
CA PRO A 397 8.51 8.87 -6.02
C PRO A 397 7.19 9.57 -5.72
N LYS A 398 6.56 9.22 -4.60
CA LYS A 398 5.33 9.85 -4.13
C LYS A 398 5.66 11.06 -3.25
N ILE A 399 6.05 12.15 -3.90
CA ILE A 399 6.41 13.43 -3.28
C ILE A 399 5.28 13.93 -2.36
N VAL A 400 5.57 14.15 -1.07
CA VAL A 400 4.67 14.82 -0.12
C VAL A 400 5.06 16.30 0.02
N GLU A 401 4.12 17.19 -0.29
CA GLU A 401 4.27 18.63 -0.04
C GLU A 401 3.78 19.02 1.36
N LEU A 402 4.44 19.98 2.03
CA LEU A 402 3.95 20.55 3.29
C LEU A 402 2.63 21.31 3.06
N LYS A 403 1.53 20.74 3.55
CA LYS A 403 0.24 21.41 3.70
C LYS A 403 -0.03 21.68 5.18
N MET A 404 0.56 22.75 5.71
CA MET A 404 0.26 23.23 7.06
C MET A 404 -1.09 23.96 7.06
N GLU A 405 -2.15 23.25 7.48
CA GLU A 405 -3.48 23.82 7.65
C GLU A 405 -3.43 25.06 8.57
N ASN A 406 -4.11 26.13 8.17
CA ASN A 406 -4.20 27.42 8.87
C ASN A 406 -2.89 28.23 9.08
N CYS A 407 -1.72 27.76 8.63
CA CYS A 407 -0.46 28.54 8.69
C CYS A 407 -0.07 29.10 7.31
N LYS A 408 0.09 30.42 7.21
CA LYS A 408 0.67 31.05 6.01
C LYS A 408 2.19 30.81 5.99
N PRO A 409 2.80 30.41 4.85
CA PRO A 409 4.26 30.29 4.75
C PRO A 409 4.94 31.65 4.93
N PHE A 410 6.12 31.63 5.55
CA PHE A 410 7.00 32.80 5.68
C PHE A 410 7.53 33.24 4.31
N PHE A 411 7.89 32.26 3.47
CA PHE A 411 8.02 32.43 2.02
C PHE A 411 7.66 31.13 1.29
N GLN A 412 7.26 31.27 0.02
CA GLN A 412 6.97 30.13 -0.86
C GLN A 412 7.41 30.45 -2.30
N PHE A 413 8.20 29.55 -2.87
CA PHE A 413 8.59 29.53 -4.28
C PHE A 413 7.98 28.27 -4.92
N GLN A 414 6.79 28.40 -5.51
CA GLN A 414 6.16 27.31 -6.29
C GLN A 414 6.89 27.07 -7.62
N SER A 415 7.57 28.10 -8.13
CA SER A 415 8.53 28.03 -9.24
C SER A 415 9.51 29.19 -9.10
N PHE A 416 10.71 29.04 -9.66
CA PHE A 416 11.78 30.02 -9.57
C PHE A 416 11.80 30.95 -10.79
N THR A 417 10.94 31.97 -10.77
CA THR A 417 10.79 32.95 -11.87
C THR A 417 11.45 34.30 -11.61
N SER A 418 11.93 34.56 -10.38
CA SER A 418 12.49 35.84 -9.94
C SER A 418 13.65 35.65 -8.96
N THR A 419 14.65 36.53 -9.05
CA THR A 419 15.75 36.65 -8.07
C THR A 419 15.53 37.78 -7.05
N SER A 420 14.32 38.34 -6.94
CA SER A 420 13.97 39.42 -6.00
C SER A 420 14.46 39.14 -4.57
N ASP A 421 14.14 37.95 -4.06
CA ASP A 421 14.36 37.53 -2.66
C ASP A 421 15.51 36.52 -2.50
N LEU A 422 16.19 36.21 -3.61
CA LEU A 422 17.19 35.15 -3.73
C LEU A 422 18.54 35.72 -4.20
N ASN A 423 19.65 35.19 -3.67
CA ASN A 423 21.00 35.49 -4.12
C ASN A 423 21.67 34.22 -4.68
N LEU A 424 22.17 34.29 -5.91
CA LEU A 424 22.85 33.20 -6.60
C LEU A 424 24.37 33.41 -6.53
N VAL A 425 25.12 32.31 -6.38
CA VAL A 425 26.59 32.30 -6.30
C VAL A 425 27.15 31.14 -7.12
N GLY A 426 28.33 31.31 -7.71
CA GLY A 426 28.99 30.28 -8.51
C GLY A 426 28.25 30.00 -9.82
N THR A 427 27.98 28.72 -10.11
CA THR A 427 27.23 28.28 -11.30
C THR A 427 25.72 28.36 -11.17
N ALA A 428 25.19 28.76 -10.01
CA ALA A 428 23.76 28.74 -9.76
C ALA A 428 23.00 29.77 -10.63
N ASN A 429 21.93 29.33 -11.29
CA ASN A 429 21.15 30.14 -12.21
C ASN A 429 19.65 29.81 -12.15
N LEU A 430 18.79 30.78 -12.47
CA LEU A 430 17.38 30.50 -12.70
C LEU A 430 17.14 30.13 -14.17
N THR A 431 16.36 29.08 -14.37
CA THR A 431 15.73 28.77 -15.66
C THR A 431 14.33 29.39 -15.68
N LYS A 432 13.49 29.06 -16.68
CA LYS A 432 12.13 29.62 -16.78
C LYS A 432 11.16 29.18 -15.66
N SER A 433 11.51 28.18 -14.86
CA SER A 433 10.65 27.67 -13.78
C SER A 433 11.38 27.03 -12.60
N LEU A 434 12.66 26.62 -12.72
CA LEU A 434 13.44 26.00 -11.65
C LEU A 434 14.80 26.68 -11.44
N CYS A 435 15.36 26.54 -10.24
CA CYS A 435 16.73 26.95 -9.96
C CYS A 435 17.68 25.77 -10.22
N GLN A 436 18.72 25.99 -11.02
CA GLN A 436 19.79 25.03 -11.25
C GLN A 436 21.04 25.48 -10.50
N LEU A 437 21.56 24.64 -9.59
CA LEU A 437 22.74 24.95 -8.77
C LEU A 437 24.04 24.68 -9.55
N THR A 438 24.12 23.50 -10.17
CA THR A 438 25.14 23.16 -11.19
C THR A 438 24.45 22.67 -12.47
N PRO A 439 25.03 22.94 -13.65
CA PRO A 439 24.73 22.16 -14.85
C PRO A 439 25.44 20.80 -14.78
N ALA A 440 25.03 19.88 -15.66
CA ALA A 440 25.77 18.64 -15.93
C ALA A 440 27.08 18.94 -16.69
N ARG A 441 28.08 19.39 -15.95
CA ARG A 441 29.46 19.69 -16.39
C ARG A 441 30.39 19.53 -15.19
N ASN A 442 31.61 19.06 -15.41
CA ASN A 442 32.65 18.93 -14.39
C ASN A 442 32.97 20.27 -13.69
N ASP A 443 33.57 20.16 -12.51
CA ASP A 443 34.20 21.25 -11.75
C ASP A 443 33.29 22.49 -11.53
N CYS A 444 31.99 22.25 -11.37
CA CYS A 444 30.99 23.28 -11.09
C CYS A 444 30.68 23.32 -9.60
N VAL A 445 30.50 24.53 -9.06
CA VAL A 445 30.03 24.75 -7.69
C VAL A 445 29.02 25.89 -7.74
N GLY A 446 27.85 25.71 -7.14
CA GLY A 446 26.82 26.73 -7.07
C GLY A 446 26.12 26.79 -5.73
N ALA A 447 25.63 27.97 -5.37
CA ALA A 447 24.81 28.17 -4.19
C ALA A 447 23.63 29.13 -4.45
N LEU A 448 22.52 28.87 -3.78
CA LEU A 448 21.30 29.67 -3.76
C LEU A 448 21.00 30.04 -2.30
N TRP A 449 20.95 31.34 -1.97
CA TRP A 449 20.64 31.82 -0.63
C TRP A 449 19.34 32.64 -0.61
N TYR A 450 18.49 32.42 0.38
CA TYR A 450 17.42 33.38 0.70
C TYR A 450 18.04 34.64 1.31
N LYS A 451 17.61 35.83 0.87
CA LYS A 451 18.29 37.09 1.24
C LYS A 451 18.10 37.48 2.69
N GLN A 452 16.96 37.15 3.30
CA GLN A 452 16.69 37.43 4.71
C GLN A 452 17.21 36.28 5.58
N GLN A 453 17.68 36.59 6.79
CA GLN A 453 17.99 35.55 7.76
C GLN A 453 16.70 35.01 8.41
N ILE A 454 16.70 33.73 8.77
CA ILE A 454 15.68 33.15 9.65
C ILE A 454 16.09 33.29 11.12
N ASP A 455 15.08 33.25 11.99
CA ASP A 455 15.20 33.24 13.44
C ASP A 455 15.30 31.79 13.96
N LEU A 456 16.46 31.45 14.54
CA LEU A 456 16.79 30.11 15.03
C LEU A 456 16.27 29.83 16.44
N SER A 457 15.71 30.83 17.13
CA SER A 457 15.08 30.65 18.43
C SER A 457 13.69 29.99 18.33
N LYS A 458 13.07 30.07 17.14
CA LYS A 458 11.73 29.56 16.85
C LYS A 458 11.74 28.13 16.34
N ASN A 459 10.61 27.46 16.54
CA ASN A 459 10.29 26.21 15.86
C ASN A 459 9.98 26.49 14.38
N TRP A 460 10.48 25.68 13.44
CA TRP A 460 10.28 25.89 12.01
C TRP A 460 10.27 24.61 11.18
N LYS A 461 9.70 24.71 9.97
CA LYS A 461 9.67 23.66 8.95
C LYS A 461 9.99 24.24 7.57
N THR A 462 10.68 23.46 6.74
CA THR A 462 10.87 23.77 5.33
C THR A 462 10.69 22.53 4.48
N SER A 463 10.22 22.70 3.25
CA SER A 463 10.17 21.62 2.26
C SER A 463 10.59 22.12 0.88
N PHE A 464 11.21 21.23 0.12
CA PHE A 464 11.63 21.49 -1.25
C PHE A 464 11.59 20.20 -2.06
N VAL A 465 11.30 20.33 -3.34
CA VAL A 465 11.43 19.26 -4.33
C VAL A 465 12.70 19.50 -5.14
N PHE A 466 13.54 18.48 -5.26
CA PHE A 466 14.79 18.52 -6.00
C PHE A 466 14.83 17.43 -7.08
N HIS A 467 15.70 17.58 -8.07
CA HIS A 467 15.91 16.61 -9.15
C HIS A 467 17.36 16.66 -9.61
N ILE A 468 18.01 15.49 -9.60
CA ILE A 468 19.42 15.29 -9.95
C ILE A 468 19.50 14.44 -11.22
N GLY A 469 20.47 14.70 -12.10
CA GLY A 469 20.66 13.88 -13.29
C GLY A 469 21.77 14.36 -14.23
N PRO A 470 22.08 13.61 -15.31
CA PRO A 470 21.55 12.29 -15.64
C PRO A 470 22.01 11.21 -14.62
N ALA A 471 21.45 10.02 -14.73
CA ALA A 471 21.85 8.87 -13.92
C ALA A 471 23.36 8.56 -14.09
N ARG A 472 24.01 8.10 -13.00
CA ARG A 472 25.45 7.77 -12.91
C ARG A 472 26.39 8.99 -13.03
N GLY A 473 26.24 9.97 -12.14
CA GLY A 473 27.20 11.07 -11.96
C GLY A 473 27.52 11.32 -10.49
N ALA A 474 28.01 12.53 -10.17
CA ALA A 474 28.39 12.97 -8.82
C ALA A 474 28.31 14.52 -8.73
N ASP A 475 28.40 15.14 -7.55
CA ASP A 475 28.58 14.53 -6.20
C ASP A 475 27.36 14.74 -5.29
N GLY A 476 26.39 15.56 -5.68
CA GLY A 476 25.17 15.82 -4.89
C GLY A 476 24.99 17.27 -4.47
N LEU A 477 24.05 17.48 -3.54
CA LEU A 477 23.64 18.81 -3.07
C LEU A 477 23.37 18.82 -1.55
N ALA A 478 23.32 19.99 -0.95
CA ALA A 478 22.96 20.16 0.45
C ALA A 478 22.00 21.33 0.66
N PHE A 479 21.07 21.18 1.61
CA PHE A 479 20.39 22.33 2.25
C PHE A 479 21.27 22.83 3.40
N VAL A 480 21.59 24.12 3.42
CA VAL A 480 22.61 24.68 4.32
C VAL A 480 22.03 25.83 5.16
N ILE A 481 22.29 25.79 6.46
CA ILE A 481 22.03 26.86 7.42
C ILE A 481 23.38 27.44 7.83
N GLN A 482 23.62 28.74 7.61
CA GLN A 482 24.95 29.34 7.87
C GLN A 482 24.93 30.79 8.35
N ASN A 483 25.99 31.13 9.09
CA ASN A 483 26.29 32.46 9.60
C ASN A 483 27.78 32.81 9.33
N SER A 484 28.23 32.55 8.11
CA SER A 484 29.61 32.81 7.67
C SER A 484 29.87 34.32 7.50
N LYS A 485 31.12 34.77 7.69
CA LYS A 485 31.53 36.18 7.48
C LYS A 485 31.26 36.68 6.06
N SER A 486 31.15 35.78 5.08
CA SER A 486 30.83 36.10 3.68
C SER A 486 29.31 36.22 3.40
N GLY A 487 28.46 35.93 4.39
CA GLY A 487 27.01 36.10 4.34
C GLY A 487 26.33 35.44 3.14
N ILE A 488 25.45 36.17 2.44
CA ILE A 488 24.75 35.69 1.23
C ILE A 488 25.66 35.44 0.01
N LYS A 489 26.95 35.78 0.08
CA LYS A 489 27.94 35.51 -0.98
C LYS A 489 28.79 34.27 -0.71
N THR A 490 28.51 33.56 0.38
CA THR A 490 29.24 32.36 0.78
C THR A 490 29.05 31.22 -0.23
N ILE A 491 30.13 30.48 -0.50
CA ILE A 491 30.13 29.23 -1.25
C ILE A 491 31.31 28.38 -0.75
N GLY A 492 31.13 27.06 -0.65
CA GLY A 492 32.13 26.10 -0.19
C GLY A 492 32.93 25.46 -1.34
N SER A 493 33.63 24.37 -1.01
CA SER A 493 34.44 23.59 -1.95
C SER A 493 33.61 22.69 -2.89
N GLY A 494 34.15 22.46 -4.09
CA GLY A 494 33.57 21.55 -5.09
C GLY A 494 33.84 20.06 -4.83
N GLY A 495 33.48 19.22 -5.80
CA GLY A 495 33.56 17.76 -5.68
C GLY A 495 32.73 17.23 -4.49
N SER A 496 33.26 16.23 -3.80
CA SER A 496 32.72 15.63 -2.56
C SER A 496 32.34 16.63 -1.45
N GLY A 497 32.84 17.86 -1.51
CA GLY A 497 32.47 18.96 -0.62
C GLY A 497 31.09 19.61 -0.90
N LYS A 498 30.42 19.24 -2.01
CA LYS A 498 29.03 19.56 -2.40
C LYS A 498 28.63 21.04 -2.26
N GLY A 499 29.62 21.93 -2.39
CA GLY A 499 29.47 23.38 -2.25
C GLY A 499 29.26 23.91 -0.83
N TYR A 500 29.30 23.07 0.22
CA TYR A 500 29.18 23.49 1.62
C TYR A 500 30.44 23.25 2.47
N GLN A 501 31.34 22.36 2.05
CA GLN A 501 32.61 22.15 2.75
C GLN A 501 33.42 23.46 2.80
N ASN A 502 34.08 23.68 3.93
CA ASN A 502 34.76 24.92 4.34
C ASN A 502 33.85 26.14 4.62
N ILE A 503 32.52 26.01 4.61
CA ILE A 503 31.65 27.06 5.16
C ILE A 503 31.72 27.03 6.71
N GLU A 504 32.38 28.04 7.28
CA GLU A 504 32.39 28.31 8.72
C GLU A 504 30.99 28.62 9.28
N LYS A 505 30.78 28.37 10.58
CA LYS A 505 29.49 28.61 11.27
C LYS A 505 28.31 28.05 10.46
N SER A 506 28.30 26.74 10.19
CA SER A 506 27.23 26.11 9.39
C SER A 506 26.79 24.72 9.85
N LEU A 507 25.58 24.36 9.44
CA LEU A 507 25.08 23.01 9.36
C LEU A 507 24.59 22.74 7.94
N ALA A 508 24.93 21.57 7.40
CA ALA A 508 24.44 21.06 6.13
C ALA A 508 23.57 19.82 6.36
N VAL A 509 22.43 19.77 5.68
CA VAL A 509 21.68 18.55 5.40
C VAL A 509 22.06 18.12 3.99
N GLU A 510 22.91 17.12 3.92
CA GLU A 510 23.53 16.59 2.72
C GLU A 510 22.63 15.54 2.06
N ILE A 511 22.63 15.56 0.72
CA ILE A 511 21.99 14.59 -0.17
C ILE A 511 23.08 14.11 -1.13
N ASP A 512 23.57 12.91 -0.88
CA ASP A 512 24.71 12.33 -1.59
C ASP A 512 24.26 11.37 -2.70
N THR A 513 24.98 11.39 -3.83
CA THR A 513 24.77 10.53 -5.00
C THR A 513 26.04 9.79 -5.43
N TYR A 514 27.11 9.83 -4.64
CA TYR A 514 28.39 9.22 -4.97
C TYR A 514 29.15 8.68 -3.75
N GLU A 515 30.13 7.77 -3.96
CA GLU A 515 30.86 7.10 -2.87
C GLU A 515 32.33 7.56 -2.83
N ASN A 516 32.59 8.68 -2.16
CA ASN A 516 33.90 9.27 -1.90
C ASN A 516 34.59 8.63 -0.66
N TRP A 517 34.65 7.29 -0.62
CA TRP A 517 35.18 6.52 0.52
C TRP A 517 36.57 6.96 1.02
N GLN A 518 37.45 7.47 0.14
CA GLN A 518 38.81 7.88 0.52
C GLN A 518 38.89 9.32 1.05
N GLU A 519 37.95 10.18 0.63
CA GLU A 519 37.95 11.62 0.92
C GLU A 519 37.02 11.98 2.09
N THR A 520 35.95 11.23 2.30
CA THR A 520 34.88 11.55 3.27
C THR A 520 34.39 10.38 4.13
N GLU A 521 34.88 9.14 3.91
CA GLU A 521 34.44 7.91 4.62
C GLU A 521 32.94 7.61 4.50
N ASP A 522 32.37 7.79 3.30
CA ASP A 522 30.94 7.62 3.05
C ASP A 522 30.40 6.21 3.37
N PRO A 523 29.15 6.09 3.86
CA PRO A 523 28.55 4.79 4.17
C PRO A 523 28.19 3.98 2.92
N ASN A 524 27.93 4.67 1.80
CA ASN A 524 27.58 4.19 0.46
C ASN A 524 27.26 5.42 -0.41
N GLY A 525 27.23 5.23 -1.73
CA GLY A 525 26.96 6.29 -2.71
C GLY A 525 25.51 6.75 -2.94
N ASN A 526 24.59 6.56 -1.99
CA ASN A 526 23.26 7.19 -2.05
C ASN A 526 22.65 7.33 -0.64
N HIS A 527 22.88 8.47 0.01
CA HIS A 527 22.53 8.65 1.42
C HIS A 527 22.13 10.10 1.76
N ILE A 528 21.52 10.30 2.94
CA ILE A 528 21.29 11.64 3.53
C ILE A 528 22.06 11.75 4.84
N SER A 529 22.69 12.90 5.11
CA SER A 529 23.54 13.11 6.30
C SER A 529 23.39 14.51 6.91
N ILE A 530 23.67 14.67 8.21
CA ILE A 530 23.61 15.95 8.93
C ILE A 530 25.03 16.35 9.38
N HIS A 531 25.68 17.29 8.68
CA HIS A 531 27.08 17.66 8.90
C HIS A 531 27.23 19.04 9.56
N THR A 532 27.99 19.11 10.65
CA THR A 532 28.41 20.39 11.25
C THR A 532 29.71 20.28 12.04
N ARG A 533 30.58 21.27 11.89
CA ARG A 533 31.75 21.49 12.76
C ARG A 533 31.54 22.66 13.74
N GLY A 534 30.28 23.09 13.91
CA GLY A 534 29.92 24.25 14.72
C GLY A 534 30.46 25.54 14.12
N THR A 535 31.25 26.28 14.90
CA THR A 535 31.87 27.53 14.49
C THR A 535 32.97 27.34 13.44
N GLU A 536 33.60 26.18 13.41
CA GLU A 536 34.70 25.85 12.49
C GLU A 536 34.20 25.69 11.03
N PRO A 537 35.11 25.81 10.02
CA PRO A 537 34.81 25.45 8.64
C PRO A 537 34.25 24.02 8.53
N ASN A 538 33.05 23.86 7.99
CA ASN A 538 32.34 22.56 7.95
C ASN A 538 32.98 21.56 6.97
N SER A 539 32.67 20.27 7.07
CA SER A 539 33.26 19.23 6.21
C SER A 539 32.28 18.09 5.92
N ALA A 540 32.37 17.55 4.70
CA ALA A 540 31.62 16.37 4.25
C ALA A 540 32.18 15.05 4.80
N HIS A 541 33.30 15.05 5.51
CA HIS A 541 33.85 13.83 6.10
C HIS A 541 32.96 13.32 7.25
N HIS A 542 32.51 12.07 7.18
CA HIS A 542 31.47 11.47 8.06
C HIS A 542 31.80 11.43 9.55
N SER A 543 33.07 11.56 9.92
CA SER A 543 33.49 11.86 11.31
C SER A 543 32.91 13.17 11.88
N ASN A 544 32.31 14.02 11.05
CA ASN A 544 31.59 15.25 11.42
C ASN A 544 30.05 15.14 11.20
N SER A 545 29.55 13.95 10.85
CA SER A 545 28.11 13.68 10.76
C SER A 545 27.51 13.49 12.17
N LEU A 546 26.35 14.09 12.40
CA LEU A 546 25.53 13.89 13.60
C LEU A 546 24.52 12.74 13.45
N SER A 547 24.12 12.46 12.21
CA SER A 547 23.16 11.43 11.82
C SER A 547 23.27 11.19 10.32
N VAL A 548 23.22 9.93 9.93
CA VAL A 548 23.16 9.48 8.54
C VAL A 548 21.95 8.56 8.35
N SER A 549 21.47 8.39 7.13
CA SER A 549 20.18 7.76 6.82
C SER A 549 20.08 6.34 7.39
N LYS A 550 19.14 6.13 8.32
CA LYS A 550 19.04 4.92 9.16
C LYS A 550 18.71 3.62 8.40
N TYR A 551 18.15 3.74 7.19
CA TYR A 551 17.71 2.64 6.33
C TYR A 551 18.12 2.91 4.88
N SER A 552 17.94 1.93 4.00
CA SER A 552 18.04 2.16 2.55
C SER A 552 16.94 3.14 2.12
N ILE A 553 17.34 4.28 1.57
CA ILE A 553 16.46 5.29 0.97
C ILE A 553 16.33 5.06 -0.54
N PRO A 554 15.35 5.69 -1.24
CA PRO A 554 15.30 5.74 -2.69
C PRO A 554 16.60 6.25 -3.34
N ASP A 555 16.87 5.82 -4.57
CA ASP A 555 18.04 6.22 -5.36
C ASP A 555 17.78 7.58 -6.04
N PHE A 556 18.48 8.63 -5.62
CA PHE A 556 18.27 10.00 -6.11
C PHE A 556 18.71 10.22 -7.57
N VAL A 557 19.27 9.20 -8.22
CA VAL A 557 19.63 9.23 -9.64
C VAL A 557 18.71 8.34 -10.50
N ASP A 558 17.55 7.94 -9.98
CA ASP A 558 16.52 7.16 -10.68
C ASP A 558 15.90 7.87 -11.92
N GLY A 559 16.03 9.19 -11.98
CA GLY A 559 15.55 10.05 -13.06
C GLY A 559 14.25 10.81 -12.76
N PHE A 560 13.78 10.78 -11.52
CA PHE A 560 12.60 11.52 -11.05
C PHE A 560 12.96 12.63 -10.04
N PRO A 561 12.01 13.52 -9.71
CA PRO A 561 12.16 14.44 -8.58
C PRO A 561 11.80 13.77 -7.25
N HIS A 562 12.48 14.18 -6.17
CA HIS A 562 12.20 13.77 -4.80
C HIS A 562 11.83 14.98 -3.91
N GLY A 563 11.01 14.75 -2.89
CA GLY A 563 10.61 15.76 -1.91
C GLY A 563 11.29 15.55 -0.56
N ILE A 564 11.84 16.61 0.03
CA ILE A 564 12.34 16.59 1.42
C ILE A 564 11.55 17.56 2.29
N ILE A 565 11.29 17.14 3.53
CA ILE A 565 10.76 17.97 4.61
C ILE A 565 11.79 17.99 5.74
N ILE A 566 12.25 19.17 6.13
CA ILE A 566 13.14 19.37 7.28
C ILE A 566 12.35 20.10 8.37
N SER A 567 12.31 19.52 9.56
CA SER A 567 11.61 20.06 10.73
C SER A 567 12.61 20.32 11.86
N TYR A 568 12.63 21.54 12.40
CA TYR A 568 13.39 21.88 13.61
C TYR A 568 12.41 22.29 14.71
N LYS A 569 12.25 21.42 15.71
CA LYS A 569 11.33 21.65 16.83
C LYS A 569 12.00 21.27 18.15
N ASN A 570 11.93 22.15 19.15
CA ASN A 570 12.47 21.91 20.49
C ASN A 570 13.94 21.42 20.50
N ARG A 571 14.80 21.98 19.64
CA ARG A 571 16.21 21.57 19.42
C ARG A 571 16.40 20.14 18.88
N LEU A 572 15.36 19.55 18.29
CA LEU A 572 15.45 18.33 17.48
C LEU A 572 15.27 18.71 16.00
N LEU A 573 16.28 18.40 15.19
CA LEU A 573 16.23 18.48 13.73
C LEU A 573 15.85 17.09 13.19
N GLN A 574 14.81 16.99 12.36
CA GLN A 574 14.36 15.74 11.73
C GLN A 574 14.18 15.96 10.23
N ILE A 575 14.51 14.94 9.43
CA ILE A 575 14.43 14.96 7.97
C ILE A 575 13.55 13.81 7.52
N PHE A 576 12.54 14.12 6.71
CA PHE A 576 11.63 13.18 6.05
C PHE A 576 11.82 13.27 4.54
N LEU A 577 11.57 12.17 3.83
CA LEU A 577 11.83 12.02 2.40
C LEU A 577 10.63 11.35 1.72
N ASP A 578 10.19 11.91 0.60
CA ASP A 578 9.03 11.48 -0.19
C ASP A 578 7.79 11.22 0.68
N ASP A 579 7.23 10.00 0.72
CA ASP A 579 6.12 9.63 1.60
C ASP A 579 6.51 8.78 2.83
N LEU A 580 7.79 8.80 3.22
CA LEU A 580 8.27 8.14 4.44
C LEU A 580 7.79 8.88 5.70
N VAL A 581 6.95 8.19 6.48
CA VAL A 581 6.37 8.67 7.74
C VAL A 581 7.42 8.78 8.86
N ASP A 582 8.40 7.88 8.88
CA ASP A 582 9.54 7.92 9.80
C ASP A 582 10.65 8.87 9.29
N PRO A 583 11.31 9.65 10.15
CA PRO A 583 12.43 10.49 9.74
C PRO A 583 13.66 9.66 9.40
N VAL A 584 14.18 9.82 8.18
CA VAL A 584 15.37 9.10 7.68
C VAL A 584 16.63 9.48 8.47
N CYS A 585 16.71 10.74 8.92
CA CYS A 585 17.79 11.30 9.74
C CYS A 585 17.22 12.19 10.85
N GLU A 586 17.86 12.21 12.02
CA GLU A 586 17.54 13.16 13.08
C GLU A 586 18.73 13.47 13.98
N ALA A 587 18.84 14.71 14.47
CA ALA A 587 19.88 15.14 15.39
C ALA A 587 19.33 16.07 16.46
N LYS A 588 19.71 15.85 17.72
CA LYS A 588 19.50 16.84 18.80
C LYS A 588 20.61 17.89 18.72
N ILE A 589 20.23 19.12 18.40
CA ILE A 589 21.16 20.21 18.11
C ILE A 589 20.58 21.56 18.51
N ASP A 590 21.40 22.36 19.21
CA ASP A 590 21.15 23.78 19.39
C ASP A 590 21.79 24.54 18.21
N LEU A 591 20.97 24.95 17.24
CA LEU A 591 21.46 25.66 16.05
C LEU A 591 22.10 27.00 16.43
N SER A 592 21.52 27.73 17.38
CA SER A 592 22.02 29.05 17.80
C SER A 592 23.41 28.95 18.45
N GLN A 593 23.64 27.92 19.25
CA GLN A 593 24.97 27.62 19.82
C GLN A 593 25.97 27.19 18.74
N LYS A 594 25.56 26.38 17.76
CA LYS A 594 26.46 25.86 16.72
C LYS A 594 26.84 26.90 15.67
N LEU A 595 25.94 27.85 15.38
CA LEU A 595 26.13 28.91 14.38
C LEU A 595 26.64 30.23 14.99
N ASP A 596 26.75 30.29 16.33
CA ASP A 596 27.17 31.46 17.12
C ASP A 596 26.42 32.72 16.66
N SER A 597 25.08 32.62 16.70
CA SER A 597 24.08 33.65 16.38
C SER A 597 22.67 33.10 16.60
N THR A 598 21.70 33.94 16.96
CA THR A 598 20.26 33.59 16.97
C THR A 598 19.61 33.63 15.58
N SER A 599 20.32 34.10 14.56
CA SER A 599 19.82 34.25 13.19
C SER A 599 20.83 33.75 12.15
N ALA A 600 20.35 33.13 11.07
CA ALA A 600 21.21 32.58 10.02
C ALA A 600 20.56 32.65 8.63
N TRP A 601 21.37 32.61 7.58
CA TRP A 601 20.88 32.42 6.22
C TRP A 601 20.61 30.95 5.94
N ILE A 602 19.59 30.69 5.14
CA ILE A 602 19.27 29.36 4.61
C ILE A 602 19.33 29.36 3.09
N GLY A 603 19.64 28.20 2.53
CA GLY A 603 19.85 28.04 1.11
C GLY A 603 20.25 26.63 0.72
N PHE A 604 20.72 26.50 -0.51
CA PHE A 604 21.20 25.25 -1.08
C PHE A 604 22.59 25.44 -1.68
N THR A 605 23.39 24.38 -1.64
CA THR A 605 24.67 24.29 -2.35
C THR A 605 24.71 23.00 -3.16
N ALA A 606 25.46 22.97 -4.25
CA ALA A 606 25.76 21.73 -4.97
C ALA A 606 27.13 21.82 -5.64
N ALA A 607 27.71 20.66 -5.95
CA ALA A 607 28.95 20.59 -6.70
C ALA A 607 29.01 19.39 -7.67
N THR A 608 29.96 19.48 -8.59
CA THR A 608 30.43 18.37 -9.42
C THR A 608 31.96 18.31 -9.36
N GLY A 609 32.52 17.16 -9.70
CA GLY A 609 33.96 16.91 -9.78
C GLY A 609 34.35 16.34 -11.15
N GLY A 610 35.13 15.26 -11.13
CA GLY A 610 35.60 14.55 -12.34
C GLY A 610 34.49 13.85 -13.12
N ILE A 611 33.35 13.57 -12.49
CA ILE A 611 32.07 13.26 -13.12
C ILE A 611 31.02 14.24 -12.58
N ASN A 612 29.86 14.34 -13.25
CA ASN A 612 28.96 15.47 -13.07
C ASN A 612 27.47 15.14 -13.16
N GLN A 613 26.66 15.95 -12.49
CA GLN A 613 25.20 16.01 -12.60
C GLN A 613 24.73 17.47 -12.59
N PHE A 614 23.57 17.72 -13.18
CA PHE A 614 22.77 18.88 -12.82
C PHE A 614 22.13 18.65 -11.45
N HIS A 615 22.01 19.73 -10.67
CA HIS A 615 21.30 19.73 -9.39
C HIS A 615 20.24 20.83 -9.42
N ASN A 616 18.97 20.45 -9.53
CA ASN A 616 17.86 21.38 -9.68
C ASN A 616 16.99 21.43 -8.40
N ILE A 617 16.58 22.62 -7.99
CA ILE A 617 15.51 22.84 -6.99
C ILE A 617 14.28 23.36 -7.75
N LEU A 618 13.16 22.64 -7.60
CA LEU A 618 11.91 22.84 -8.36
C LEU A 618 10.93 23.75 -7.62
N ASN A 619 10.73 23.51 -6.33
CA ASN A 619 9.98 24.37 -5.41
C ASN A 619 10.70 24.50 -4.07
N TRP A 620 10.34 25.50 -3.26
CA TRP A 620 10.85 25.66 -1.88
C TRP A 620 9.89 26.48 -1.02
N THR A 621 9.55 25.98 0.18
CA THR A 621 8.64 26.63 1.13
C THR A 621 9.21 26.63 2.54
N PHE A 622 8.96 27.68 3.33
CA PHE A 622 9.39 27.79 4.73
C PHE A 622 8.26 28.30 5.63
N TYR A 623 8.17 27.75 6.84
CA TYR A 623 7.17 28.06 7.87
C TYR A 623 7.87 28.21 9.24
N TYR A 624 7.43 29.17 10.05
CA TYR A 624 7.58 29.08 11.50
C TYR A 624 6.36 28.35 12.08
N GLU A 625 6.55 27.52 13.09
CA GLU A 625 5.46 27.04 13.93
C GLU A 625 5.25 28.06 15.08
N SER A 626 3.99 28.31 15.48
CA SER A 626 3.73 29.20 16.62
C SER A 626 3.90 28.48 17.95
N ASP A 627 4.41 29.20 18.96
CA ASP A 627 4.68 28.67 20.30
C ASP A 627 3.44 28.73 21.23
N ASP A 628 2.24 28.53 20.67
CA ASP A 628 0.96 28.67 21.39
C ASP A 628 0.71 27.51 22.37
N ILE A 629 1.14 27.69 23.62
CA ILE A 629 0.93 26.74 24.73
C ILE A 629 -0.52 26.83 25.25
N SER A 630 -1.50 26.42 24.43
CA SER A 630 -2.82 25.98 24.90
C SER A 630 -3.61 25.21 23.83
N CYS A 631 -3.34 23.91 23.67
CA CYS A 631 -4.38 22.97 23.27
C CYS A 631 -4.11 21.58 23.87
N SER A 632 -5.10 21.02 24.56
CA SER A 632 -5.00 19.72 25.23
C SER A 632 -5.31 18.58 24.27
N THR A 633 -4.52 17.50 24.35
CA THR A 633 -4.88 16.11 24.00
C THR A 633 -5.64 15.87 22.68
N ASN A 634 -4.94 15.22 21.75
CA ASN A 634 -5.40 14.69 20.47
C ASN A 634 -5.65 15.76 19.39
N PRO A 635 -5.15 15.58 18.16
CA PRO A 635 -5.85 16.17 17.02
C PRO A 635 -7.25 15.54 16.95
N PRO A 636 -8.31 16.28 16.56
CA PRO A 636 -9.55 15.64 16.17
C PRO A 636 -9.24 14.68 15.01
N SER A 637 -9.75 13.45 15.09
CA SER A 637 -9.69 12.51 13.98
C SER A 637 -10.24 13.20 12.73
N GLN A 638 -9.42 13.37 11.67
CA GLN A 638 -9.97 13.79 10.39
C GLN A 638 -11.04 12.76 10.01
N PRO A 639 -12.31 13.16 9.80
CA PRO A 639 -13.34 12.21 9.39
C PRO A 639 -12.88 11.57 8.10
N SER A 640 -13.04 10.24 8.00
CA SER A 640 -12.56 9.44 6.87
C SER A 640 -12.98 10.09 5.56
N LYS A 641 -12.02 10.62 4.79
CA LYS A 641 -12.31 11.43 3.61
C LYS A 641 -13.18 10.63 2.65
N VAL A 642 -14.43 11.09 2.50
CA VAL A 642 -15.44 10.46 1.64
C VAL A 642 -14.86 10.36 0.22
N PRO A 643 -14.67 9.14 -0.32
CA PRO A 643 -14.04 8.97 -1.62
C PRO A 643 -14.99 9.42 -2.74
N TYR A 644 -14.40 9.98 -3.80
CA TYR A 644 -15.14 10.33 -5.00
C TYR A 644 -15.68 9.06 -5.67
N GLN A 645 -16.97 9.07 -5.96
CA GLN A 645 -17.70 7.98 -6.56
C GLN A 645 -17.41 7.87 -8.06
N GLN A 646 -17.44 6.66 -8.60
CA GLN A 646 -17.27 6.36 -10.02
C GLN A 646 -18.51 5.65 -10.56
N ILE A 647 -18.75 5.76 -11.87
CA ILE A 647 -19.75 4.95 -12.58
C ILE A 647 -19.04 4.01 -13.55
N ALA A 648 -18.99 2.73 -13.15
CA ALA A 648 -18.26 1.65 -13.80
C ALA A 648 -19.22 0.59 -14.38
N ASP A 649 -19.78 0.89 -15.56
CA ASP A 649 -20.65 -0.05 -16.29
C ASP A 649 -19.86 -0.97 -17.24
N LYS A 650 -20.44 -2.15 -17.54
CA LYS A 650 -19.95 -3.05 -18.60
C LYS A 650 -20.07 -2.38 -19.98
N THR A 651 -18.94 -1.99 -20.56
CA THR A 651 -18.88 -1.36 -21.89
C THR A 651 -19.16 -2.35 -23.02
N ASN A 652 -20.01 -1.95 -23.97
CA ASN A 652 -20.32 -2.69 -25.18
C ASN A 652 -19.47 -2.17 -26.36
N PHE A 653 -18.19 -2.55 -26.41
CA PHE A 653 -17.28 -2.17 -27.50
C PHE A 653 -17.84 -2.49 -28.91
N PRO A 654 -18.39 -3.69 -29.20
CA PRO A 654 -18.97 -3.97 -30.53
C PRO A 654 -20.14 -3.05 -30.91
N GLY A 655 -20.99 -2.69 -29.96
CA GLY A 655 -22.07 -1.72 -30.16
C GLY A 655 -21.55 -0.30 -30.41
N MET A 656 -20.48 0.08 -29.71
CA MET A 656 -19.78 1.36 -29.89
C MET A 656 -19.13 1.46 -31.28
N THR A 657 -18.39 0.44 -31.71
CA THR A 657 -17.81 0.35 -33.07
C THR A 657 -18.89 0.43 -34.14
N LYS A 658 -19.99 -0.31 -33.97
CA LYS A 658 -21.13 -0.26 -34.92
C LYS A 658 -21.70 1.15 -35.06
N LYS A 659 -21.93 1.86 -33.94
CA LYS A 659 -22.47 3.22 -33.96
C LYS A 659 -21.49 4.25 -34.50
N LEU A 660 -20.20 4.12 -34.20
CA LEU A 660 -19.15 4.97 -34.78
C LEU A 660 -19.14 4.86 -36.32
N VAL A 661 -19.22 3.65 -36.87
CA VAL A 661 -19.29 3.42 -38.33
C VAL A 661 -20.60 3.95 -38.92
N GLU A 662 -21.74 3.67 -38.28
CA GLU A 662 -23.07 4.14 -38.72
C GLU A 662 -23.13 5.66 -38.86
N PHE A 663 -22.66 6.40 -37.86
CA PHE A 663 -22.62 7.86 -37.88
C PHE A 663 -21.57 8.40 -38.85
N ASN A 664 -20.44 7.72 -39.02
CA ASN A 664 -19.43 8.11 -40.01
C ASN A 664 -19.98 8.06 -41.44
N THR A 665 -20.73 7.01 -41.79
CA THR A 665 -21.40 6.87 -43.09
C THR A 665 -22.48 7.94 -43.30
N LEU A 666 -23.28 8.24 -42.27
CA LEU A 666 -24.29 9.31 -42.35
C LEU A 666 -23.65 10.69 -42.58
N ASN A 667 -22.58 11.03 -41.86
CA ASN A 667 -21.89 12.31 -42.00
C ASN A 667 -21.17 12.44 -43.35
N ALA A 668 -20.57 11.36 -43.86
CA ALA A 668 -20.04 11.33 -45.23
C ALA A 668 -21.15 11.56 -46.29
N THR A 669 -22.33 10.96 -46.10
CA THR A 669 -23.49 11.13 -47.01
C THR A 669 -24.07 12.55 -46.94
N SER A 670 -23.96 13.22 -45.78
CA SER A 670 -24.41 14.60 -45.57
C SER A 670 -23.31 15.66 -45.78
N ASN A 671 -22.16 15.26 -46.35
CA ASN A 671 -21.01 16.14 -46.61
C ASN A 671 -20.50 16.92 -45.38
N LYS A 672 -20.61 16.30 -44.19
CA LYS A 672 -20.02 16.78 -42.93
C LYS A 672 -18.63 16.16 -42.71
N TYR A 673 -17.92 16.60 -41.68
CA TYR A 673 -16.68 15.95 -41.24
C TYR A 673 -16.93 14.46 -40.95
N HIS A 674 -16.13 13.62 -41.59
CA HIS A 674 -16.16 12.18 -41.41
C HIS A 674 -14.72 11.65 -41.38
N LEU A 675 -14.53 10.60 -40.60
CA LEU A 675 -13.27 9.92 -40.37
C LEU A 675 -12.81 9.22 -41.64
N ASN A 676 -11.57 9.49 -42.02
CA ASN A 676 -10.88 8.69 -43.03
C ASN A 676 -10.42 7.34 -42.45
N SER A 677 -9.97 6.42 -43.30
CA SER A 677 -9.55 5.07 -42.90
C SER A 677 -8.48 5.04 -41.80
N THR A 678 -7.55 6.01 -41.79
CA THR A 678 -6.50 6.11 -40.76
C THR A 678 -7.07 6.57 -39.42
N GLU A 679 -8.01 7.53 -39.43
CA GLU A 679 -8.66 8.01 -38.20
C GLU A 679 -9.58 6.97 -37.58
N ILE A 680 -10.25 6.14 -38.41
CA ILE A 680 -11.00 4.97 -37.95
C ILE A 680 -10.07 3.96 -37.27
N GLU A 681 -8.92 3.65 -37.87
CA GLU A 681 -8.00 2.64 -37.33
C GLU A 681 -7.40 3.07 -35.98
N VAL A 682 -7.03 4.35 -35.84
CA VAL A 682 -6.55 4.91 -34.56
C VAL A 682 -7.61 4.77 -33.44
N LEU A 683 -8.90 4.97 -33.75
CA LEU A 683 -9.97 4.77 -32.78
C LEU A 683 -10.23 3.28 -32.45
N LYS A 684 -10.01 2.34 -33.39
CA LYS A 684 -10.03 0.91 -33.07
C LYS A 684 -8.88 0.52 -32.15
N THR A 685 -7.64 0.95 -32.45
CA THR A 685 -6.49 0.67 -31.59
C THR A 685 -6.70 1.21 -30.17
N LEU A 686 -7.38 2.36 -30.03
CA LEU A 686 -7.84 2.86 -28.74
C LEU A 686 -8.88 1.92 -28.08
N MET A 687 -9.90 1.46 -28.81
CA MET A 687 -10.89 0.48 -28.30
C MET A 687 -10.22 -0.81 -27.82
N ASP A 688 -9.32 -1.40 -28.61
CA ASP A 688 -8.60 -2.63 -28.27
C ASP A 688 -7.74 -2.45 -27.01
N THR A 689 -7.08 -1.29 -26.89
CA THR A 689 -6.30 -0.89 -25.70
C THR A 689 -7.21 -0.77 -24.47
N LEU A 690 -8.34 -0.06 -24.59
CA LEU A 690 -9.30 0.16 -23.49
C LEU A 690 -10.09 -1.11 -23.12
N GLN A 691 -10.19 -2.09 -24.01
CA GLN A 691 -10.79 -3.39 -23.71
C GLN A 691 -9.85 -4.27 -22.87
N ASN A 692 -8.52 -4.07 -22.96
CA ASN A 692 -7.52 -4.86 -22.26
C ASN A 692 -7.03 -4.20 -20.96
N THR A 693 -7.93 -4.08 -19.98
CA THR A 693 -7.67 -3.42 -18.69
C THR A 693 -6.44 -3.95 -17.95
N ALA A 694 -6.12 -5.24 -18.11
CA ALA A 694 -4.94 -5.88 -17.53
C ALA A 694 -3.60 -5.33 -18.06
N GLN A 695 -3.59 -4.58 -19.16
CA GLN A 695 -2.38 -3.99 -19.75
C GLN A 695 -2.22 -2.48 -19.50
N TYR A 696 -3.19 -1.81 -18.85
CA TYR A 696 -3.23 -0.34 -18.65
C TYR A 696 -1.95 0.29 -18.04
N SER A 697 -1.16 -0.47 -17.28
CA SER A 697 0.12 -0.04 -16.72
C SER A 697 1.28 -0.03 -17.73
N THR A 698 1.13 -0.71 -18.87
CA THR A 698 2.17 -0.92 -19.89
C THR A 698 1.77 -0.41 -21.28
N SER A 699 0.47 -0.35 -21.58
CA SER A 699 -0.06 0.23 -22.80
C SER A 699 0.04 1.77 -22.82
N LYS A 700 -0.01 2.33 -24.04
CA LYS A 700 0.01 3.77 -24.29
C LYS A 700 -1.14 4.16 -25.21
N ILE A 701 -1.75 5.32 -24.94
CA ILE A 701 -2.85 5.85 -25.75
C ILE A 701 -2.25 6.81 -26.77
N ASP A 702 -2.58 6.59 -28.05
CA ASP A 702 -2.14 7.50 -29.10
C ASP A 702 -2.85 8.85 -28.94
N ARG A 703 -2.07 9.93 -28.72
CA ARG A 703 -2.59 11.30 -28.63
C ARG A 703 -3.43 11.70 -29.85
N ARG A 704 -3.17 11.12 -31.03
CA ARG A 704 -4.01 11.31 -32.23
C ARG A 704 -5.45 10.89 -31.99
N ALA A 705 -5.71 9.85 -31.18
CA ALA A 705 -7.07 9.41 -30.86
C ALA A 705 -7.85 10.48 -30.09
N ILE A 706 -7.23 11.14 -29.10
CA ILE A 706 -7.85 12.25 -28.35
C ILE A 706 -8.16 13.43 -29.28
N ASN A 707 -7.22 13.79 -30.16
CA ASN A 707 -7.44 14.84 -31.17
C ASN A 707 -8.59 14.51 -32.14
N ILE A 708 -8.72 13.23 -32.57
CA ILE A 708 -9.80 12.77 -33.45
C ILE A 708 -11.14 12.83 -32.72
N ILE A 709 -11.19 12.40 -31.45
CA ILE A 709 -12.39 12.53 -30.62
C ILE A 709 -12.79 14.00 -30.49
N GLU A 710 -11.84 14.91 -30.26
CA GLU A 710 -12.15 16.33 -30.13
C GLU A 710 -12.79 16.92 -31.40
N LYS A 711 -12.29 16.56 -32.59
CA LYS A 711 -12.97 16.90 -33.86
C LYS A 711 -14.40 16.39 -33.90
N ILE A 712 -14.66 15.15 -33.46
CA ILE A 712 -16.01 14.58 -33.41
C ILE A 712 -16.90 15.38 -32.43
N LEU A 713 -16.39 15.77 -31.26
CA LEU A 713 -17.14 16.60 -30.30
C LEU A 713 -17.47 18.01 -30.82
N ASN A 714 -16.72 18.50 -31.81
CA ASN A 714 -16.93 19.81 -32.44
C ASN A 714 -17.84 19.74 -33.68
N GLU A 715 -17.66 18.73 -34.53
CA GLU A 715 -18.22 18.68 -35.90
C GLU A 715 -19.42 17.71 -36.09
N TRP A 716 -19.62 16.72 -35.21
CA TRP A 716 -20.72 15.75 -35.33
C TRP A 716 -21.99 16.23 -34.60
N ASP A 717 -23.15 15.74 -35.03
CA ASP A 717 -24.42 16.09 -34.41
C ASP A 717 -24.52 15.53 -32.97
N GLU A 718 -25.23 16.22 -32.08
CA GLU A 718 -25.37 15.84 -30.67
C GLU A 718 -25.95 14.43 -30.42
N GLY A 719 -26.72 13.89 -31.37
CA GLY A 719 -27.19 12.50 -31.33
C GLY A 719 -26.11 11.45 -31.63
N GLN A 720 -24.96 11.85 -32.15
CA GLN A 720 -23.92 10.99 -32.72
C GLN A 720 -22.65 10.89 -31.86
N VAL A 721 -22.39 11.86 -30.98
CA VAL A 721 -21.13 11.97 -30.21
C VAL A 721 -20.97 10.98 -29.05
N PHE A 722 -22.06 10.34 -28.60
CA PHE A 722 -22.02 9.49 -27.40
C PHE A 722 -21.01 8.33 -27.43
N PRO A 723 -20.67 7.67 -28.56
CA PRO A 723 -19.65 6.62 -28.59
C PRO A 723 -18.28 7.15 -28.15
N VAL A 724 -17.92 8.38 -28.54
CA VAL A 724 -16.58 8.93 -28.25
C VAL A 724 -16.49 9.62 -26.89
N ILE A 725 -17.61 10.09 -26.33
CA ILE A 725 -17.66 10.52 -24.93
C ILE A 725 -17.50 9.30 -24.00
N ASP A 726 -18.06 8.13 -24.37
CA ASP A 726 -17.85 6.89 -23.62
C ASP A 726 -16.40 6.37 -23.74
N LEU A 727 -15.75 6.53 -24.90
CA LEU A 727 -14.29 6.32 -25.02
C LEU A 727 -13.51 7.23 -24.07
N LEU A 728 -13.83 8.53 -24.02
CA LEU A 728 -13.16 9.45 -23.09
C LEU A 728 -13.38 9.07 -21.63
N ARG A 729 -14.56 8.57 -21.26
CA ARG A 729 -14.81 8.04 -19.90
C ARG A 729 -13.90 6.85 -19.58
N LEU A 730 -13.68 5.97 -20.55
CA LEU A 730 -12.79 4.82 -20.41
C LEU A 730 -11.30 5.23 -20.36
N CYS A 731 -10.92 6.28 -21.10
CA CYS A 731 -9.59 6.88 -20.98
C CYS A 731 -9.29 7.43 -19.58
N LEU A 732 -10.29 7.82 -18.77
CA LEU A 732 -10.08 8.24 -17.38
C LEU A 732 -9.64 7.08 -16.46
N ALA A 733 -9.94 5.83 -16.83
CA ALA A 733 -9.45 4.66 -16.10
C ALA A 733 -8.02 4.24 -16.53
N HIS A 734 -7.54 4.70 -17.68
CA HIS A 734 -6.20 4.39 -18.20
C HIS A 734 -5.20 5.48 -17.77
N PRO A 735 -4.07 5.16 -17.10
CA PRO A 735 -3.13 6.17 -16.59
C PRO A 735 -2.67 7.19 -17.65
N ASP A 736 -2.29 6.69 -18.82
CA ASP A 736 -1.89 7.53 -19.97
C ASP A 736 -3.03 8.40 -20.52
N GLY A 737 -4.28 7.94 -20.41
CA GLY A 737 -5.48 8.66 -20.87
C GLY A 737 -5.84 9.84 -19.97
N VAL A 738 -5.73 9.66 -18.64
CA VAL A 738 -5.85 10.74 -17.64
C VAL A 738 -4.85 11.86 -17.94
N ILE A 739 -3.60 11.50 -18.22
CA ILE A 739 -2.53 12.44 -18.55
C ILE A 739 -2.83 13.18 -19.86
N LEU A 740 -3.26 12.48 -20.91
CA LEU A 740 -3.58 13.10 -22.20
C LEU A 740 -4.83 13.99 -22.16
N ILE A 741 -5.83 13.65 -21.34
CA ILE A 741 -7.04 14.46 -21.15
C ILE A 741 -6.72 15.73 -20.33
N SER A 742 -5.94 15.62 -19.26
CA SER A 742 -5.55 16.77 -18.41
C SER A 742 -4.49 17.69 -19.05
N GLN A 743 -3.66 17.17 -19.97
CA GLN A 743 -2.77 18.00 -20.78
C GLN A 743 -3.49 18.65 -21.99
N TYR A 744 -4.76 18.33 -22.25
CA TYR A 744 -5.50 18.93 -23.35
C TYR A 744 -5.81 20.40 -23.09
N GLY A 745 -5.73 21.23 -24.12
CA GLY A 745 -5.93 22.68 -24.04
C GLY A 745 -4.83 23.48 -23.33
N LYS A 746 -4.13 22.91 -22.32
CA LYS A 746 -3.11 23.58 -21.48
C LYS A 746 -1.98 24.29 -22.27
N PHE A 747 -1.73 23.90 -23.52
CA PHE A 747 -0.70 24.51 -24.40
C PHE A 747 -1.24 25.43 -25.50
N CYS A 748 -2.56 25.53 -25.67
CA CYS A 748 -3.20 26.17 -26.83
C CYS A 748 -4.26 27.23 -26.47
N ASN A 749 -4.54 27.44 -25.19
CA ASN A 749 -5.66 28.23 -24.67
C ASN A 749 -7.05 27.74 -25.13
N GLU A 750 -7.14 26.50 -25.61
CA GLU A 750 -8.41 25.84 -25.96
C GLU A 750 -9.17 25.41 -24.69
N PRO A 751 -10.53 25.45 -24.69
CA PRO A 751 -11.33 24.91 -23.60
C PRO A 751 -11.01 23.44 -23.33
N ASN A 752 -10.91 23.07 -22.05
CA ASN A 752 -10.60 21.70 -21.66
C ASN A 752 -11.73 20.71 -22.06
N ILE A 753 -11.40 19.41 -22.16
CA ILE A 753 -12.33 18.38 -22.64
C ILE A 753 -13.63 18.32 -21.80
N ALA A 754 -13.54 18.49 -20.48
CA ALA A 754 -14.72 18.50 -19.61
C ALA A 754 -15.66 19.67 -19.94
N SER A 755 -15.12 20.87 -20.16
CA SER A 755 -15.87 22.04 -20.63
C SER A 755 -16.57 21.77 -21.98
N LYS A 756 -15.87 21.18 -22.96
CA LYS A 756 -16.47 20.82 -24.26
C LYS A 756 -17.55 19.74 -24.15
N ILE A 757 -17.57 18.94 -23.09
CA ILE A 757 -18.59 17.92 -22.79
C ILE A 757 -19.81 18.50 -22.05
N LEU A 758 -19.70 19.59 -21.29
CA LEU A 758 -20.82 20.14 -20.51
C LEU A 758 -22.05 20.49 -21.36
N LYS A 759 -21.87 20.88 -22.63
CA LYS A 759 -22.99 21.15 -23.55
C LYS A 759 -23.95 19.95 -23.66
N PHE A 760 -23.43 18.73 -23.68
CA PHE A 760 -24.17 17.49 -23.86
C PHE A 760 -24.91 16.98 -22.60
N LEU A 761 -24.66 17.55 -21.42
CA LEU A 761 -25.40 17.18 -20.19
C LEU A 761 -26.92 17.43 -20.32
N THR A 762 -27.31 18.38 -21.18
CA THR A 762 -28.71 18.72 -21.52
C THR A 762 -29.15 18.16 -22.88
N GLY A 763 -28.36 17.26 -23.47
CA GLY A 763 -28.51 16.78 -24.85
C GLY A 763 -29.37 15.53 -25.01
N SER A 764 -29.14 14.79 -26.11
CA SER A 764 -29.80 13.50 -26.35
C SER A 764 -29.55 12.51 -25.21
N PHE A 765 -30.54 11.66 -24.87
CA PHE A 765 -30.46 10.71 -23.74
C PHE A 765 -29.14 9.92 -23.68
N SER A 766 -28.68 9.39 -24.82
CA SER A 766 -27.42 8.66 -24.91
C SER A 766 -26.21 9.54 -24.59
N ALA A 767 -26.15 10.76 -25.14
CA ALA A 767 -25.07 11.71 -24.92
C ALA A 767 -25.06 12.25 -23.49
N GLN A 768 -26.22 12.62 -22.94
CA GLN A 768 -26.43 13.02 -21.56
C GLN A 768 -25.92 11.94 -20.58
N LEU A 769 -26.32 10.68 -20.79
CA LEU A 769 -25.96 9.58 -19.90
C LEU A 769 -24.44 9.32 -19.85
N VAL A 770 -23.74 9.33 -20.99
CA VAL A 770 -22.27 9.14 -21.01
C VAL A 770 -21.53 10.40 -20.54
N SER A 771 -22.06 11.60 -20.78
CA SER A 771 -21.48 12.85 -20.32
C SER A 771 -21.54 12.99 -18.80
N LEU A 772 -22.66 12.61 -18.18
CA LEU A 772 -22.78 12.55 -16.72
C LEU A 772 -21.72 11.61 -16.12
N LYS A 773 -21.52 10.43 -16.72
CA LYS A 773 -20.51 9.45 -16.26
C LYS A 773 -19.08 9.93 -16.48
N PHE A 774 -18.78 10.59 -17.61
CA PHE A 774 -17.48 11.23 -17.86
C PHE A 774 -17.17 12.29 -16.79
N ILE A 775 -18.11 13.21 -16.54
CA ILE A 775 -17.93 14.27 -15.53
C ILE A 775 -17.82 13.66 -14.12
N THR A 776 -18.59 12.62 -13.79
CA THR A 776 -18.51 11.92 -12.49
C THR A 776 -17.12 11.31 -12.28
N ASN A 777 -16.62 10.51 -13.23
CA ASN A 777 -15.32 9.86 -13.12
C ASN A 777 -14.16 10.87 -13.18
N SER A 778 -14.35 12.05 -13.78
CA SER A 778 -13.32 13.11 -13.86
C SER A 778 -12.88 13.66 -12.49
N PHE A 779 -13.67 13.44 -11.42
CA PHE A 779 -13.26 13.80 -10.06
C PHE A 779 -12.27 12.82 -9.42
N GLU A 780 -12.16 11.57 -9.91
CA GLU A 780 -11.32 10.52 -9.30
C GLU A 780 -9.86 10.99 -9.14
N ARG A 781 -9.23 11.34 -10.25
CA ARG A 781 -7.81 11.72 -10.34
C ARG A 781 -7.62 13.21 -10.11
N HIS A 782 -6.51 13.60 -9.49
CA HIS A 782 -6.22 15.01 -9.21
C HIS A 782 -6.08 15.81 -10.51
N GLU A 783 -5.36 15.22 -11.47
CA GLU A 783 -5.01 15.77 -12.76
C GLU A 783 -6.24 16.17 -13.59
N THR A 784 -7.35 15.43 -13.47
CA THR A 784 -8.63 15.77 -14.11
C THR A 784 -9.52 16.63 -13.23
N ARG A 785 -9.44 16.48 -11.89
CA ARG A 785 -10.17 17.32 -10.92
C ARG A 785 -9.75 18.80 -10.99
N GLU A 786 -8.49 19.11 -11.32
CA GLU A 786 -8.02 20.48 -11.62
C GLU A 786 -8.92 21.21 -12.64
N HIS A 787 -9.42 20.48 -13.65
CA HIS A 787 -10.23 21.05 -14.72
C HIS A 787 -11.70 21.27 -14.34
N ILE A 788 -12.16 20.66 -13.24
CA ILE A 788 -13.53 20.79 -12.74
C ILE A 788 -13.73 22.15 -12.06
N GLY A 789 -12.78 22.61 -11.25
CA GLY A 789 -12.90 23.87 -10.49
C GLY A 789 -13.35 25.08 -11.34
N PRO A 790 -12.68 25.39 -12.47
CA PRO A 790 -13.06 26.50 -13.35
C PRO A 790 -14.47 26.41 -13.98
N ILE A 791 -15.05 25.20 -14.08
CA ILE A 791 -16.36 24.95 -14.71
C ILE A 791 -17.42 24.49 -13.70
N PHE A 792 -17.09 24.45 -12.40
CA PHE A 792 -17.92 23.83 -11.37
C PHE A 792 -19.32 24.47 -11.26
N ASN A 793 -19.42 25.79 -11.38
CA ASN A 793 -20.71 26.48 -11.38
C ASN A 793 -21.60 26.05 -12.57
N GLU A 794 -21.03 25.87 -13.77
CA GLU A 794 -21.78 25.43 -14.95
C GLU A 794 -22.28 23.99 -14.79
N ILE A 795 -21.45 23.11 -14.19
CA ILE A 795 -21.88 21.76 -13.79
C ILE A 795 -23.10 21.84 -12.87
N ILE A 796 -23.05 22.60 -11.76
CA ILE A 796 -24.17 22.69 -10.82
C ILE A 796 -25.45 23.22 -11.48
N GLN A 797 -25.38 24.28 -12.29
CA GLN A 797 -26.56 24.81 -12.98
C GLN A 797 -27.16 23.79 -13.96
N LYS A 798 -26.32 23.02 -14.67
CA LYS A 798 -26.79 21.94 -15.56
C LYS A 798 -27.41 20.77 -14.80
N LEU A 799 -26.82 20.35 -13.68
CA LEU A 799 -27.39 19.27 -12.85
C LEU A 799 -28.74 19.66 -12.25
N LYS A 800 -28.89 20.91 -11.80
CA LYS A 800 -30.18 21.46 -11.36
C LYS A 800 -31.25 21.41 -12.46
N ILE A 801 -30.89 21.68 -13.72
CA ILE A 801 -31.83 21.54 -14.86
C ILE A 801 -32.16 20.07 -15.14
N CYS A 802 -31.17 19.17 -15.09
CA CYS A 802 -31.35 17.77 -15.42
C CYS A 802 -32.01 16.93 -14.31
N ALA A 803 -32.07 17.43 -13.07
CA ALA A 803 -32.70 16.76 -11.93
C ALA A 803 -34.20 16.49 -12.13
N GLY A 804 -34.89 17.26 -12.99
CA GLY A 804 -36.29 17.04 -13.38
C GLY A 804 -36.50 15.97 -14.48
N SER A 805 -35.53 15.11 -14.76
CA SER A 805 -35.65 14.05 -15.79
C SER A 805 -36.65 12.96 -15.41
N ASP A 806 -37.39 12.42 -16.38
CA ASP A 806 -38.26 11.25 -16.18
C ASP A 806 -37.51 9.90 -16.32
N LYS A 807 -36.20 9.92 -16.59
CA LYS A 807 -35.40 8.71 -16.86
C LYS A 807 -34.57 8.30 -15.64
N LYS A 808 -34.99 7.24 -14.93
CA LYS A 808 -34.24 6.71 -13.77
C LYS A 808 -32.72 6.55 -13.99
N PRO A 809 -32.20 6.04 -15.13
CA PRO A 809 -30.75 5.96 -15.36
C PRO A 809 -30.01 7.31 -15.34
N VAL A 810 -30.68 8.39 -15.76
CA VAL A 810 -30.13 9.76 -15.72
C VAL A 810 -30.17 10.30 -14.30
N LEU A 811 -31.30 10.16 -13.60
CA LEU A 811 -31.45 10.55 -12.20
C LEU A 811 -30.40 9.89 -11.29
N ASN A 812 -30.15 8.59 -11.48
CA ASN A 812 -29.14 7.86 -10.73
C ASN A 812 -27.74 8.47 -10.95
N CYS A 813 -27.34 8.74 -12.20
CA CYS A 813 -26.05 9.35 -12.51
C CYS A 813 -25.92 10.78 -11.93
N ILE A 814 -27.00 11.57 -11.94
CA ILE A 814 -27.02 12.92 -11.34
C ILE A 814 -26.88 12.84 -9.82
N SER A 815 -27.54 11.89 -9.15
CA SER A 815 -27.44 11.70 -7.71
C SER A 815 -26.02 11.32 -7.27
N THR A 816 -25.35 10.42 -7.98
CA THR A 816 -23.93 10.07 -7.75
C THR A 816 -23.00 11.27 -7.99
N LEU A 817 -23.27 12.07 -9.03
CA LEU A 817 -22.49 13.26 -9.33
C LEU A 817 -22.68 14.36 -8.27
N PHE A 818 -23.87 14.50 -7.66
CA PHE A 818 -24.05 15.41 -6.53
C PHE A 818 -23.22 15.01 -5.29
N ILE A 819 -22.97 13.72 -5.05
CA ILE A 819 -22.01 13.28 -4.02
C ILE A 819 -20.63 13.88 -4.32
N ASN A 820 -20.11 13.69 -5.54
CA ASN A 820 -18.80 14.22 -5.95
C ASN A 820 -18.74 15.75 -5.85
N CYS A 821 -19.82 16.46 -6.17
CA CYS A 821 -19.92 17.90 -5.96
C CYS A 821 -19.89 18.31 -4.48
N CYS A 822 -20.53 17.55 -3.58
CA CYS A 822 -20.52 17.80 -2.14
C CYS A 822 -19.14 17.56 -1.51
N ILE A 823 -18.45 16.50 -1.92
CA ILE A 823 -17.04 16.25 -1.53
C ILE A 823 -16.17 17.40 -2.04
N PHE A 824 -16.32 17.81 -3.30
CA PHE A 824 -15.49 18.84 -3.92
C PHE A 824 -15.57 20.20 -3.22
N ILE A 825 -16.77 20.70 -2.89
CA ILE A 825 -16.87 21.98 -2.15
C ILE A 825 -16.35 21.85 -0.71
N THR A 826 -16.49 20.67 -0.09
CA THR A 826 -15.97 20.38 1.25
C THR A 826 -14.43 20.32 1.28
N GLU A 827 -13.78 19.89 0.19
CA GLU A 827 -12.32 19.94 0.04
C GLU A 827 -11.76 21.32 -0.37
N ASN A 828 -12.59 22.22 -0.93
CA ASN A 828 -12.13 23.45 -1.59
C ASN A 828 -12.67 24.74 -0.95
N THR A 829 -12.84 24.76 0.38
CA THR A 829 -13.47 25.84 1.17
C THR A 829 -12.78 27.20 1.08
N SER A 830 -11.57 27.29 0.55
CA SER A 830 -10.87 28.55 0.27
C SER A 830 -11.48 29.33 -0.91
N ASN A 831 -12.26 28.66 -1.76
CA ASN A 831 -13.02 29.29 -2.84
C ASN A 831 -14.44 29.60 -2.35
N LEU A 832 -14.85 30.87 -2.43
CA LEU A 832 -16.20 31.30 -2.05
C LEU A 832 -17.23 30.81 -3.08
N PHE A 833 -17.81 29.64 -2.81
CA PHE A 833 -18.90 29.03 -3.57
C PHE A 833 -20.28 29.58 -3.13
N ASP A 834 -20.42 30.90 -3.16
CA ASP A 834 -21.66 31.59 -2.82
C ASP A 834 -22.74 31.37 -3.90
N GLY A 835 -23.80 30.64 -3.54
CA GLY A 835 -24.95 30.33 -4.40
C GLY A 835 -24.91 28.96 -5.11
N GLN A 836 -23.73 28.33 -5.25
CA GLN A 836 -23.65 26.95 -5.76
C GLN A 836 -24.32 25.97 -4.79
N LEU A 837 -24.13 26.15 -3.48
CA LEU A 837 -24.74 25.28 -2.46
C LEU A 837 -26.28 25.28 -2.57
N GLU A 838 -26.92 26.46 -2.65
CA GLU A 838 -28.37 26.55 -2.78
C GLU A 838 -28.86 25.88 -4.08
N SER A 839 -28.12 26.06 -5.18
CA SER A 839 -28.40 25.42 -6.46
C SER A 839 -28.28 23.88 -6.39
N MET A 840 -27.33 23.35 -5.60
CA MET A 840 -27.18 21.92 -5.32
C MET A 840 -28.32 21.38 -4.46
N LEU A 841 -28.71 22.08 -3.39
CA LEU A 841 -29.81 21.68 -2.51
C LEU A 841 -31.14 21.63 -3.26
N GLU A 842 -31.42 22.62 -4.11
CA GLU A 842 -32.61 22.64 -4.95
C GLU A 842 -32.63 21.48 -5.95
N GLY A 843 -31.50 21.21 -6.64
CA GLY A 843 -31.36 20.08 -7.54
C GLY A 843 -31.57 18.72 -6.85
N MET A 844 -30.97 18.53 -5.66
CA MET A 844 -31.19 17.32 -4.85
C MET A 844 -32.63 17.20 -4.35
N ASN A 845 -33.30 18.29 -3.99
CA ASN A 845 -34.70 18.27 -3.59
C ASN A 845 -35.66 17.99 -4.78
N GLN A 846 -35.27 18.30 -6.02
CA GLN A 846 -35.98 17.86 -7.23
C GLN A 846 -35.79 16.37 -7.52
N LEU A 847 -34.58 15.81 -7.32
CA LEU A 847 -34.33 14.37 -7.47
C LEU A 847 -35.24 13.51 -6.57
N LEU A 848 -35.56 14.00 -5.37
CA LEU A 848 -36.46 13.35 -4.41
C LEU A 848 -37.95 13.41 -4.78
N ALA A 849 -38.31 13.93 -5.97
CA ALA A 849 -39.70 13.97 -6.46
C ALA A 849 -40.26 12.60 -6.86
N ASP A 850 -39.40 11.63 -7.23
CA ASP A 850 -39.77 10.22 -7.32
C ASP A 850 -39.31 9.47 -6.05
N PRO A 851 -40.18 9.30 -5.03
CA PRO A 851 -39.83 8.56 -3.83
C PRO A 851 -39.77 7.04 -4.07
N SER A 852 -39.83 6.54 -5.31
CA SER A 852 -39.64 5.11 -5.68
C SER A 852 -38.27 4.82 -6.31
N ASN A 853 -37.29 5.70 -6.11
CA ASN A 853 -35.93 5.51 -6.60
C ASN A 853 -34.94 5.52 -5.43
N ASP A 854 -34.82 4.39 -4.77
CA ASP A 854 -34.12 4.23 -3.50
C ASP A 854 -32.62 4.54 -3.63
N ILE A 855 -32.03 4.23 -4.79
CA ILE A 855 -30.66 4.62 -5.18
C ILE A 855 -30.48 6.14 -5.15
N VAL A 856 -31.45 6.89 -5.67
CA VAL A 856 -31.42 8.36 -5.67
C VAL A 856 -31.60 8.91 -4.25
N ILE A 857 -32.49 8.32 -3.46
CA ILE A 857 -32.73 8.76 -2.07
C ILE A 857 -31.47 8.52 -1.22
N MET A 858 -30.87 7.33 -1.29
CA MET A 858 -29.60 7.02 -0.61
C MET A 858 -28.48 7.97 -1.05
N ASN A 859 -28.26 8.15 -2.36
CA ASN A 859 -27.21 9.04 -2.87
C ASN A 859 -27.41 10.50 -2.42
N VAL A 860 -28.65 10.99 -2.36
CA VAL A 860 -28.96 12.34 -1.85
C VAL A 860 -28.72 12.43 -0.33
N VAL A 861 -29.13 11.44 0.46
CA VAL A 861 -28.82 11.40 1.91
C VAL A 861 -27.31 11.38 2.15
N TYR A 862 -26.55 10.64 1.34
CA TYR A 862 -25.09 10.58 1.42
C TYR A 862 -24.41 11.91 1.05
N ALA A 863 -24.87 12.54 -0.03
CA ALA A 863 -24.40 13.87 -0.45
C ALA A 863 -24.67 14.94 0.62
N LEU A 864 -25.89 14.97 1.19
CA LEU A 864 -26.25 15.88 2.28
C LEU A 864 -25.47 15.58 3.58
N SER A 865 -25.22 14.30 3.90
CA SER A 865 -24.43 13.89 5.08
C SER A 865 -22.96 14.30 4.95
N THR A 866 -22.39 14.22 3.74
CA THR A 866 -21.02 14.70 3.44
C THR A 866 -20.86 16.16 3.86
N LEU A 867 -21.87 17.00 3.59
CA LEU A 867 -21.87 18.43 3.92
C LEU A 867 -22.01 18.74 5.43
N ILE A 868 -22.61 17.84 6.23
CA ILE A 868 -22.70 18.01 7.70
C ILE A 868 -21.31 18.06 8.35
N SER A 869 -20.31 17.41 7.74
CA SER A 869 -18.91 17.42 8.19
C SER A 869 -18.26 18.81 8.19
N ASN A 870 -18.85 19.78 7.48
CA ASN A 870 -18.37 21.16 7.44
C ASN A 870 -19.30 22.10 8.24
N PRO A 871 -18.83 22.80 9.28
CA PRO A 871 -19.68 23.67 10.10
C PRO A 871 -20.43 24.77 9.32
N VAL A 872 -19.86 25.30 8.24
CA VAL A 872 -20.49 26.34 7.40
C VAL A 872 -21.66 25.74 6.62
N TYR A 873 -21.45 24.60 5.98
CA TYR A 873 -22.48 23.93 5.20
C TYR A 873 -23.55 23.29 6.09
N LYS A 874 -23.18 22.73 7.25
CA LYS A 874 -24.12 22.31 8.30
C LYS A 874 -25.04 23.47 8.73
N ALA A 875 -24.50 24.64 9.01
CA ALA A 875 -25.28 25.83 9.39
C ALA A 875 -26.18 26.40 8.26
N ALA A 876 -25.90 26.05 7.00
CA ALA A 876 -26.78 26.34 5.87
C ALA A 876 -27.86 25.26 5.71
N LEU A 877 -27.50 23.98 5.81
CA LEU A 877 -28.44 22.84 5.81
C LEU A 877 -29.51 22.98 6.90
N SER A 878 -29.14 23.36 8.13
CA SER A 878 -30.09 23.54 9.24
C SER A 878 -31.11 24.67 9.02
N LYS A 879 -30.93 25.51 7.98
CA LYS A 879 -31.88 26.56 7.55
C LYS A 879 -32.72 26.14 6.33
N HIS A 880 -32.35 25.05 5.66
CA HIS A 880 -33.03 24.55 4.48
C HIS A 880 -34.04 23.45 4.86
N ALA A 881 -35.24 23.51 4.29
CA ALA A 881 -36.26 22.49 4.54
C ALA A 881 -36.16 21.36 3.51
N PHE A 882 -36.27 20.10 3.95
CA PHE A 882 -36.23 18.91 3.08
C PHE A 882 -37.59 18.18 3.06
N PRO A 883 -38.69 18.83 2.61
CA PRO A 883 -40.04 18.27 2.69
C PRO A 883 -40.30 17.13 1.69
N SER A 884 -39.44 16.96 0.67
CA SER A 884 -39.47 15.79 -0.21
C SER A 884 -38.86 14.58 0.51
N LEU A 885 -37.71 14.75 1.18
CA LEU A 885 -37.01 13.65 1.87
C LEU A 885 -37.88 13.00 2.96
N GLN A 886 -38.62 13.80 3.72
CA GLN A 886 -39.58 13.30 4.74
C GLN A 886 -40.72 12.45 4.16
N LYS A 887 -40.96 12.48 2.84
CA LYS A 887 -41.96 11.65 2.14
C LYS A 887 -41.35 10.41 1.47
N CYS A 888 -40.03 10.25 1.55
CA CYS A 888 -39.31 9.07 1.05
C CYS A 888 -39.25 7.93 2.08
N ALA A 889 -39.57 8.19 3.35
CA ALA A 889 -39.74 7.19 4.40
C ALA A 889 -40.97 6.29 4.09
N LYS A 890 -40.72 5.13 3.49
CA LYS A 890 -41.74 4.19 2.98
C LYS A 890 -41.74 2.84 3.68
N ASP A 891 -40.55 2.33 3.92
CA ASP A 891 -40.25 1.10 4.66
C ASP A 891 -39.43 1.45 5.91
N LYS A 892 -39.18 0.46 6.77
CA LYS A 892 -38.45 0.64 8.03
C LYS A 892 -37.06 1.23 7.80
N ASP A 893 -36.35 0.74 6.80
CA ASP A 893 -34.90 0.90 6.71
C ASP A 893 -34.55 2.23 6.03
N MET A 894 -35.31 2.62 5.01
CA MET A 894 -35.29 3.98 4.46
C MET A 894 -35.74 5.02 5.49
N THR A 895 -36.67 4.67 6.40
CA THR A 895 -37.04 5.55 7.52
C THR A 895 -35.87 5.74 8.49
N GLU A 896 -35.23 4.65 8.93
CA GLU A 896 -34.07 4.66 9.83
C GLU A 896 -32.88 5.44 9.26
N ILE A 897 -32.62 5.31 7.96
CA ILE A 897 -31.63 6.10 7.20
C ILE A 897 -31.95 7.61 7.26
N ILE A 898 -33.20 7.99 6.97
CA ILE A 898 -33.62 9.39 6.91
C ILE A 898 -33.67 10.04 8.30
N GLU A 899 -34.12 9.30 9.32
CA GLU A 899 -34.13 9.76 10.72
C GLU A 899 -32.71 9.92 11.26
N THR A 900 -31.78 9.03 10.91
CA THR A 900 -30.35 9.15 11.29
C THR A 900 -29.74 10.44 10.73
N PHE A 901 -30.00 10.78 9.46
CA PHE A 901 -29.59 12.04 8.86
C PHE A 901 -30.18 13.27 9.59
N PHE A 902 -31.49 13.28 9.87
CA PHE A 902 -32.11 14.40 10.59
C PHE A 902 -31.64 14.53 12.05
N LEU A 903 -31.34 13.43 12.72
CA LEU A 903 -30.74 13.42 14.05
C LEU A 903 -29.33 14.04 14.03
N ALA A 904 -28.52 13.72 13.01
CA ALA A 904 -27.18 14.24 12.85
C ALA A 904 -27.11 15.71 12.41
N LEU A 905 -28.10 16.18 11.65
CA LEU A 905 -28.25 17.60 11.30
C LEU A 905 -28.72 18.47 12.49
N LYS A 906 -29.27 17.84 13.53
CA LYS A 906 -29.77 18.46 14.77
C LYS A 906 -28.77 18.41 15.94
N LYS A 907 -27.90 17.40 15.97
CA LYS A 907 -26.61 17.43 16.69
C LYS A 907 -25.68 18.46 16.03
#